data_AF-A0A914QPY9-F1
#
_entry.id   AF-A0A914QPY9-F1
#
_cell.length_a   1.000
_cell.length_b   1.000
_cell.length_c   1.000
_cell.angle_alpha   90.00
_cell.angle_beta   90.00
_cell.angle_gamma   90.00
#
_symmetry.space_group_name_H-M   'P 1'
#
loop_
_entity.id
_entity.type
_entity.pdbx_description
1 polymer ?
#
loop_
_entity_poly.entity_id
_entity_poly.type
_entity_poly.pdbx_seq_one_letter_code
_entity_poly.pdbx_strand_id
1 'polypeptide(L)'
;MEKVWNLPKPKLVITIHGGVTNFGVPDKLGKCFREGLLKAAQTTGAWIITSGIDSGVVRHVAQALDEAGISARMRSQILLIGIAPWGLVRRRDKLIGHNAHVTYEHPSYCSHNKHHPVLNDRHSYFLLVDNGTIGRYGADIILRKRFEDYIAQKVTLRVGNERTPIICLTVEGGLCTINSALQYLKGVPPIPVIVFEGTGRASDFIAYAEKHLDSKGNLDEPYHSHLLNNVTKKLNYNHTKAEEIVSLIIQCAKHHDLLTIYRANDDENKDVDQVILRALLKGQNLTLIEQLSLTLAWNRVDMAISEVFSSEEGVPAQALTHVMMNALLLNRVDFFKLLIEQGVSMKKFLTISRLEQLYNAEHSSLSTLYHLIGDKTQKLDEESFTLPEIGVAIEKLMGNAFRCHYTTRAFKSRYDKFKTTTQISRISSFHLRLSKENRNKKKKKEGGRNLSSCTSEAMEDFKYPFNDLMLWAVLTQRHELAKCLWNHGEEAMAKALVAIRLYKCMSKEAADDYTEVEVSNQLREYAEDFRECSLDLLNHCYQQDDVMTMKMLTAELPNWGHHTCLSLAVIANNKRLLAHPCCQVLLAELWHGGLRFRSQSNIKVILAVLFPPTILLLDFKKPTYPTKTRKELSSTADSEDSEEIKFNGSVFNISLNSIFRANAQLANRFLRRSTVTVPPPELFIESTENRNSILSNESDHLLATPMTPEPIMVYMGEKKSVQILTPKKDEKCEEVDDIFIRNFSVASSRQGNTVKF
;
A
#
# COMPACT_ATOMS: atom_id res chain seq x y z
N MET A 1 -12.55 -22.04 -7.06
CA MET A 1 -11.70 -20.91 -7.50
C MET A 1 -10.74 -20.49 -6.39
N GLU A 2 -11.22 -19.95 -5.25
CA GLU A 2 -10.34 -19.51 -4.14
C GLU A 2 -9.40 -20.60 -3.61
N LYS A 3 -9.89 -21.82 -3.33
CA LYS A 3 -9.08 -22.88 -2.69
C LYS A 3 -8.20 -23.70 -3.63
N VAL A 4 -8.64 -23.89 -4.88
CA VAL A 4 -8.00 -24.83 -5.84
C VAL A 4 -7.13 -24.08 -6.83
N TRP A 5 -7.61 -22.94 -7.32
CA TRP A 5 -6.86 -22.10 -8.27
C TRP A 5 -6.12 -20.96 -7.54
N ASN A 6 -6.26 -20.85 -6.22
CA ASN A 6 -5.67 -19.79 -5.39
C ASN A 6 -5.95 -18.38 -5.94
N LEU A 7 -7.16 -18.18 -6.47
CA LEU A 7 -7.56 -16.88 -7.00
C LEU A 7 -7.97 -15.91 -5.88
N PRO A 8 -7.44 -14.67 -5.87
CA PRO A 8 -7.87 -13.66 -4.92
C PRO A 8 -9.33 -13.24 -5.20
N LYS A 9 -10.06 -12.84 -4.15
CA LYS A 9 -11.44 -12.37 -4.30
C LYS A 9 -11.48 -11.10 -5.18
N PRO A 10 -12.40 -11.01 -6.16
CA PRO A 10 -12.50 -9.83 -7.02
C PRO A 10 -13.05 -8.62 -6.25
N LYS A 11 -12.46 -7.45 -6.51
CA LYS A 11 -12.98 -6.14 -6.06
C LYS A 11 -14.07 -5.59 -6.97
N LEU A 12 -14.12 -6.07 -8.21
CA LEU A 12 -15.10 -5.72 -9.24
C LEU A 12 -15.20 -6.89 -10.23
N VAL A 13 -16.39 -7.16 -10.75
CA VAL A 13 -16.58 -8.08 -11.88
C VAL A 13 -17.16 -7.31 -13.07
N ILE A 14 -16.48 -7.40 -14.21
CA ILE A 14 -16.91 -6.84 -15.48
C ILE A 14 -17.39 -8.00 -16.35
N THR A 15 -18.70 -8.10 -16.55
CA THR A 15 -19.31 -9.13 -17.39
C THR A 15 -19.58 -8.56 -18.78
N ILE A 16 -18.99 -9.14 -19.83
CA ILE A 16 -19.10 -8.63 -21.20
C ILE A 16 -20.05 -9.50 -22.01
N HIS A 17 -21.07 -8.87 -22.58
CA HIS A 17 -22.03 -9.47 -23.50
C HIS A 17 -21.96 -8.76 -24.85
N GLY A 18 -22.17 -9.50 -25.93
CA GLY A 18 -22.08 -8.90 -27.25
C GLY A 18 -22.36 -9.88 -28.39
N GLY A 19 -21.99 -9.45 -29.59
CA GLY A 19 -22.10 -10.28 -30.79
C GLY A 19 -21.27 -11.56 -30.67
N VAL A 20 -21.87 -12.71 -30.99
CA VAL A 20 -21.16 -14.01 -31.07
C VAL A 20 -20.40 -14.13 -32.39
N THR A 21 -20.94 -13.57 -33.47
CA THR A 21 -20.29 -13.50 -34.78
C THR A 21 -19.28 -12.36 -34.84
N ASN A 22 -18.24 -12.47 -35.65
CA ASN A 22 -17.28 -11.38 -35.85
C ASN A 22 -17.95 -10.14 -36.44
N PHE A 23 -17.61 -8.97 -35.90
CA PHE A 23 -18.11 -7.67 -36.35
C PHE A 23 -16.98 -6.64 -36.25
N GLY A 24 -17.05 -5.61 -37.12
CA GLY A 24 -16.16 -4.45 -37.06
C GLY A 24 -16.72 -3.39 -36.13
N VAL A 25 -15.83 -2.73 -35.38
CA VAL A 25 -16.16 -1.56 -34.55
C VAL A 25 -15.39 -0.37 -35.13
N PRO A 26 -15.96 0.85 -35.18
CA PRO A 26 -15.23 2.04 -35.61
C PRO A 26 -13.93 2.21 -34.82
N ASP A 27 -12.82 2.55 -35.49
CA ASP A 27 -11.47 2.51 -34.89
C ASP A 27 -11.34 3.35 -33.61
N LYS A 28 -11.90 4.57 -33.62
CA LYS A 28 -11.91 5.46 -32.44
C LYS A 28 -12.60 4.79 -31.26
N LEU A 29 -13.82 4.29 -31.46
CA LEU A 29 -14.63 3.63 -30.43
C LEU A 29 -13.98 2.33 -29.95
N GLY A 30 -13.46 1.53 -30.88
CA GLY A 30 -12.75 0.29 -30.58
C GLY A 30 -11.51 0.54 -29.71
N LYS A 31 -10.72 1.57 -30.04
CA LYS A 31 -9.55 1.96 -29.25
C LYS A 31 -9.96 2.41 -27.84
N CYS A 32 -10.93 3.32 -27.71
CA CYS A 32 -11.44 3.76 -26.41
C CYS A 32 -11.97 2.61 -25.55
N PHE A 33 -12.71 1.67 -26.16
CA PHE A 33 -13.21 0.47 -25.49
C PHE A 33 -12.07 -0.41 -24.97
N ARG A 34 -11.09 -0.72 -25.83
CA ARG A 34 -9.97 -1.61 -25.49
C ARG A 34 -9.06 -0.99 -24.42
N GLU A 35 -8.68 0.26 -24.57
CA GLU A 35 -7.82 0.97 -23.61
C GLU A 35 -8.52 1.14 -22.26
N GLY A 36 -9.78 1.60 -22.25
CA GLY A 36 -10.49 1.83 -20.99
C GLY A 36 -10.93 0.55 -20.28
N LEU A 37 -11.26 -0.53 -21.00
CA LEU A 37 -11.51 -1.84 -20.37
C LEU A 37 -10.27 -2.35 -19.63
N LEU A 38 -9.10 -2.27 -20.26
CA LEU A 38 -7.86 -2.70 -19.62
C LEU A 38 -7.47 -1.80 -18.46
N LYS A 39 -7.59 -0.48 -18.63
CA LYS A 39 -7.34 0.50 -17.56
C LYS A 39 -8.25 0.23 -16.36
N ALA A 40 -9.55 -0.04 -16.58
CA ALA A 40 -10.49 -0.39 -15.51
C ALA A 40 -10.09 -1.68 -14.79
N ALA A 41 -9.73 -2.73 -15.55
CA ALA A 41 -9.35 -4.02 -14.96
C ALA A 41 -8.03 -3.95 -14.18
N GLN A 42 -7.03 -3.24 -14.70
CA GLN A 42 -5.72 -3.07 -14.06
C GLN A 42 -5.81 -2.23 -12.77
N THR A 43 -6.54 -1.12 -12.81
CA THR A 43 -6.65 -0.21 -11.66
C THR A 43 -7.43 -0.83 -10.50
N THR A 44 -8.52 -1.54 -10.81
CA THR A 44 -9.39 -2.13 -9.78
C THR A 44 -9.02 -3.56 -9.39
N GLY A 45 -8.26 -4.29 -10.21
CA GLY A 45 -8.06 -5.73 -10.06
C GLY A 45 -9.36 -6.51 -10.33
N ALA A 46 -10.11 -6.09 -11.35
CA ALA A 46 -11.40 -6.71 -11.69
C ALA A 46 -11.23 -8.07 -12.38
N TRP A 47 -12.23 -8.94 -12.22
CA TRP A 47 -12.39 -10.10 -13.08
C TRP A 47 -13.17 -9.72 -14.32
N ILE A 48 -12.68 -10.13 -15.50
CA ILE A 48 -13.41 -9.98 -16.76
C ILE A 48 -14.02 -11.34 -17.11
N ILE A 49 -15.34 -11.39 -17.22
CA ILE A 49 -16.07 -12.61 -17.61
C ILE A 49 -16.58 -12.45 -19.04
N THR A 50 -16.28 -13.44 -19.89
CA THR A 50 -16.77 -13.52 -21.27
C THR A 50 -17.24 -14.95 -21.60
N SER A 51 -17.68 -15.20 -22.83
CA SER A 51 -18.00 -16.56 -23.29
C SER A 51 -16.76 -17.44 -23.53
N GLY A 52 -15.56 -16.88 -23.57
CA GLY A 52 -14.30 -17.61 -23.81
C GLY A 52 -14.12 -18.20 -25.22
N ILE A 53 -15.14 -18.11 -26.07
CA ILE A 53 -15.10 -18.55 -27.46
C ILE A 53 -14.38 -17.48 -28.30
N ASP A 54 -13.47 -17.89 -29.19
CA ASP A 54 -12.69 -17.02 -30.07
C ASP A 54 -13.52 -16.43 -31.23
N SER A 55 -14.60 -15.71 -30.92
CA SER A 55 -15.44 -15.05 -31.91
C SER A 55 -16.13 -13.80 -31.36
N GLY A 56 -16.46 -12.88 -32.27
CA GLY A 56 -17.24 -11.68 -31.96
C GLY A 56 -16.55 -10.79 -30.92
N VAL A 57 -17.29 -10.41 -29.88
CA VAL A 57 -16.82 -9.48 -28.84
C VAL A 57 -15.57 -9.98 -28.12
N VAL A 58 -15.41 -11.30 -27.97
CA VAL A 58 -14.26 -11.89 -27.28
C VAL A 58 -12.96 -11.60 -28.02
N ARG A 59 -12.99 -11.50 -29.36
CA ARG A 59 -11.81 -11.11 -30.14
C ARG A 59 -11.39 -9.67 -29.89
N HIS A 60 -12.35 -8.76 -29.73
CA HIS A 60 -12.05 -7.36 -29.37
C HIS A 60 -11.42 -7.26 -27.97
N VAL A 61 -11.89 -8.08 -27.02
CA VAL A 61 -11.30 -8.19 -25.68
C VAL A 61 -9.88 -8.78 -25.73
N ALA A 62 -9.67 -9.83 -26.55
CA ALA A 62 -8.36 -10.44 -26.75
C ALA A 62 -7.37 -9.46 -27.43
N GLN A 63 -7.83 -8.74 -28.46
CA GLN A 63 -7.06 -7.72 -29.16
C GLN A 63 -6.63 -6.59 -28.21
N ALA A 64 -7.46 -6.23 -27.22
CA ALA A 64 -7.05 -5.25 -26.21
C ALA A 64 -5.76 -5.69 -25.50
N LEU A 65 -5.68 -6.96 -25.10
CA LEU A 65 -4.51 -7.52 -24.42
C LEU A 65 -3.26 -7.59 -25.32
N ASP A 66 -3.46 -7.74 -26.63
CA ASP A 66 -2.37 -7.72 -27.62
C ASP A 66 -1.84 -6.31 -27.86
N GLU A 67 -2.73 -5.33 -28.08
CA GLU A 67 -2.39 -3.93 -28.37
C GLU A 67 -1.69 -3.23 -27.22
N ALA A 68 -2.05 -3.57 -25.98
CA ALA A 68 -1.48 -2.92 -24.81
C ALA A 68 0.00 -3.27 -24.55
N GLY A 69 0.64 -4.08 -25.42
CA GLY A 69 2.09 -4.36 -25.37
C GLY A 69 2.53 -4.95 -24.02
N ILE A 70 1.58 -5.56 -23.31
CA ILE A 70 1.71 -5.87 -21.89
C ILE A 70 2.78 -6.96 -21.72
N SER A 71 3.80 -6.67 -20.91
CA SER A 71 4.79 -7.68 -20.49
C SER A 71 4.07 -8.93 -19.93
N ALA A 72 4.64 -10.12 -20.14
CA ALA A 72 4.06 -11.38 -19.63
C ALA A 72 3.68 -11.29 -18.12
N ARG A 73 4.48 -10.56 -17.34
CA ARG A 73 4.25 -10.31 -15.90
C ARG A 73 3.03 -9.42 -15.60
N MET A 74 2.70 -8.52 -16.50
CA MET A 74 1.55 -7.62 -16.35
C MET A 74 0.26 -8.27 -16.92
N ARG A 75 0.38 -9.20 -17.87
CA ARG A 75 -0.76 -10.04 -18.32
C ARG A 75 -1.29 -10.93 -17.18
N SER A 76 -0.42 -11.45 -16.32
CA SER A 76 -0.85 -12.26 -15.16
C SER A 76 -1.65 -11.47 -14.11
N GLN A 77 -1.70 -10.14 -14.17
CA GLN A 77 -2.49 -9.33 -13.25
C GLN A 77 -3.95 -9.18 -13.70
N ILE A 78 -4.26 -9.36 -14.99
CA ILE A 78 -5.62 -9.26 -15.52
C ILE A 78 -6.22 -10.65 -15.58
N LEU A 79 -7.38 -10.83 -14.94
CA LEU A 79 -8.00 -12.13 -14.78
C LEU A 79 -9.19 -12.26 -15.73
N LEU A 80 -8.99 -13.00 -16.83
CA LEU A 80 -10.03 -13.30 -17.80
C LEU A 80 -10.57 -14.72 -17.59
N ILE A 81 -11.88 -14.82 -17.38
CA ILE A 81 -12.59 -16.08 -17.20
C ILE A 81 -13.55 -16.29 -18.37
N GLY A 82 -13.32 -17.34 -19.16
CA GLY A 82 -14.19 -17.74 -20.25
C GLY A 82 -15.18 -18.81 -19.79
N ILE A 83 -16.49 -18.52 -19.85
CA ILE A 83 -17.55 -19.50 -19.56
C ILE A 83 -18.13 -19.98 -20.90
N ALA A 84 -17.70 -21.17 -21.33
CA ALA A 84 -18.04 -21.73 -22.64
C ALA A 84 -18.84 -23.03 -22.50
N PRO A 85 -19.81 -23.32 -23.37
CA PRO A 85 -20.52 -24.60 -23.36
C PRO A 85 -19.64 -25.72 -23.93
N TRP A 86 -19.45 -26.79 -23.17
CA TRP A 86 -18.63 -27.97 -23.50
C TRP A 86 -19.05 -28.63 -24.83
N GLY A 87 -20.36 -28.69 -25.08
CA GLY A 87 -20.95 -29.27 -26.29
C GLY A 87 -20.57 -28.57 -27.59
N LEU A 88 -19.94 -27.39 -27.53
CA LEU A 88 -19.49 -26.61 -28.68
C LEU A 88 -17.98 -26.56 -28.84
N VAL A 89 -17.21 -26.94 -27.82
CA VAL A 89 -15.75 -26.82 -27.83
C VAL A 89 -15.15 -27.75 -28.89
N ARG A 90 -14.37 -27.17 -29.81
CA ARG A 90 -13.61 -27.94 -30.80
C ARG A 90 -12.54 -28.80 -30.12
N ARG A 91 -12.32 -30.02 -30.62
CA ARG A 91 -11.32 -30.99 -30.08
C ARG A 91 -11.52 -31.33 -28.60
N ARG A 92 -12.77 -31.26 -28.10
CA ARG A 92 -13.11 -31.61 -26.71
C ARG A 92 -12.65 -33.00 -26.29
N ASP A 93 -12.59 -33.96 -27.23
CA ASP A 93 -12.20 -35.34 -26.95
C ASP A 93 -10.77 -35.44 -26.41
N LYS A 94 -9.89 -34.49 -26.78
CA LYS A 94 -8.53 -34.41 -26.25
C LYS A 94 -8.50 -33.92 -24.81
N LEU A 95 -9.45 -33.07 -24.42
CA LEU A 95 -9.56 -32.48 -23.07
C LEU A 95 -10.14 -33.44 -22.04
N ILE A 96 -10.57 -34.64 -22.45
CA ILE A 96 -11.09 -35.67 -21.55
C ILE A 96 -9.91 -36.38 -20.87
N GLY A 97 -9.82 -36.21 -19.55
CA GLY A 97 -8.84 -36.91 -18.72
C GLY A 97 -9.12 -36.66 -17.24
N HIS A 98 -8.73 -37.60 -16.39
CA HIS A 98 -8.84 -37.42 -14.94
C HIS A 98 -7.51 -36.96 -14.37
N ASN A 99 -7.48 -35.79 -13.72
CA ASN A 99 -6.25 -35.16 -13.19
C ASN A 99 -5.08 -35.13 -14.18
N ALA A 100 -5.38 -35.02 -15.48
CA ALA A 100 -4.38 -35.01 -16.54
C ALA A 100 -4.15 -33.57 -17.03
N HIS A 101 -2.89 -33.23 -17.27
CA HIS A 101 -2.53 -32.01 -17.98
C HIS A 101 -2.63 -32.28 -19.48
N VAL A 102 -3.59 -31.63 -20.13
CA VAL A 102 -3.80 -31.73 -21.57
C VAL A 102 -3.43 -30.41 -22.22
N THR A 103 -2.58 -30.47 -23.24
CA THR A 103 -2.28 -29.31 -24.08
C THR A 103 -3.41 -29.08 -25.07
N TYR A 104 -4.08 -27.93 -24.95
CA TYR A 104 -5.00 -27.44 -25.97
C TYR A 104 -4.23 -26.58 -26.98
N GLU A 105 -3.99 -27.13 -28.16
CA GLU A 105 -3.41 -26.37 -29.26
C GLU A 105 -4.48 -25.49 -29.90
N HIS A 106 -4.32 -24.17 -29.79
CA HIS A 106 -5.11 -23.23 -30.56
C HIS A 106 -4.89 -23.52 -32.05
N PRO A 107 -5.94 -23.81 -32.85
CA PRO A 107 -5.78 -24.09 -34.27
C PRO A 107 -5.32 -22.83 -35.01
N SER A 108 -4.00 -22.69 -35.13
CA SER A 108 -3.38 -21.74 -36.05
C SER A 108 -3.68 -22.26 -37.46
N TYR A 109 -4.49 -21.52 -38.20
CA TYR A 109 -4.91 -21.79 -39.59
C TYR A 109 -6.06 -22.80 -39.80
N CYS A 110 -7.11 -22.25 -40.44
CA CYS A 110 -8.04 -22.87 -41.37
C CYS A 110 -8.09 -24.41 -41.40
N SER A 111 -8.94 -25.01 -40.56
CA SER A 111 -9.49 -26.33 -40.84
C SER A 111 -10.99 -26.19 -41.03
N HIS A 112 -11.44 -26.48 -42.27
CA HIS A 112 -12.76 -26.25 -42.87
C HIS A 112 -14.00 -26.75 -42.10
N ASN A 113 -13.86 -27.34 -40.92
CA ASN A 113 -14.99 -27.61 -40.03
C ASN A 113 -15.43 -26.33 -39.32
N LYS A 114 -16.27 -25.53 -40.00
CA LYS A 114 -16.95 -24.33 -39.47
C LYS A 114 -17.93 -24.62 -38.32
N HIS A 115 -18.14 -25.89 -37.95
CA HIS A 115 -19.25 -26.29 -37.10
C HIS A 115 -19.01 -26.12 -35.58
N HIS A 116 -17.76 -26.02 -35.13
CA HIS A 116 -17.45 -25.94 -33.69
C HIS A 116 -16.54 -24.75 -33.38
N PRO A 117 -16.96 -23.86 -32.46
CA PRO A 117 -16.14 -22.75 -32.00
C PRO A 117 -14.84 -23.19 -31.31
N VAL A 118 -13.84 -22.33 -31.42
CA VAL A 118 -12.50 -22.50 -30.83
C VAL A 118 -12.45 -21.69 -29.53
N LEU A 119 -11.74 -22.19 -28.51
CA LEU A 119 -11.45 -21.41 -27.29
C LEU A 119 -10.40 -20.34 -27.57
N ASN A 120 -10.57 -19.16 -27.00
CA ASN A 120 -9.63 -18.05 -27.17
C ASN A 120 -8.34 -18.28 -26.37
N ASP A 121 -7.18 -18.00 -26.96
CA ASP A 121 -5.87 -18.26 -26.35
C ASP A 121 -5.42 -17.18 -25.34
N ARG A 122 -6.13 -16.06 -25.24
CA ARG A 122 -5.80 -14.95 -24.32
C ARG A 122 -6.53 -15.02 -22.98
N HIS A 123 -7.41 -15.98 -22.77
CA HIS A 123 -8.12 -16.16 -21.49
C HIS A 123 -7.27 -16.91 -20.48
N SER A 124 -7.30 -16.46 -19.23
CA SER A 124 -6.51 -17.03 -18.14
C SER A 124 -7.13 -18.32 -17.60
N TYR A 125 -8.47 -18.37 -17.51
CA TYR A 125 -9.22 -19.50 -16.97
C TYR A 125 -10.45 -19.83 -17.81
N PHE A 126 -10.83 -21.11 -17.82
CA PHE A 126 -12.02 -21.60 -18.51
C PHE A 126 -12.94 -22.38 -17.58
N LEU A 127 -14.23 -22.11 -17.71
CA LEU A 127 -15.30 -22.93 -17.18
C LEU A 127 -16.07 -23.53 -18.36
N LEU A 128 -15.93 -24.84 -18.55
CA LEU A 128 -16.60 -25.57 -19.63
C LEU A 128 -17.89 -26.20 -19.09
N VAL A 129 -19.03 -25.73 -19.59
CA VAL A 129 -20.36 -26.07 -19.06
C VAL A 129 -20.99 -27.17 -19.89
N ASP A 130 -21.24 -28.32 -19.29
CA ASP A 130 -21.90 -29.44 -19.95
C ASP A 130 -23.38 -29.51 -19.60
N ASN A 131 -24.21 -29.80 -20.61
CA ASN A 131 -25.64 -30.09 -20.48
C ASN A 131 -26.03 -31.41 -21.16
N GLY A 132 -25.04 -32.23 -21.54
CA GLY A 132 -25.23 -33.50 -22.25
C GLY A 132 -25.56 -33.36 -23.73
N THR A 133 -25.74 -32.15 -24.25
CA THR A 133 -26.06 -31.90 -25.67
C THR A 133 -24.81 -31.48 -26.45
N ILE A 134 -24.83 -31.73 -27.76
CA ILE A 134 -23.77 -31.36 -28.69
C ILE A 134 -24.34 -30.32 -29.67
N GLY A 135 -23.58 -29.26 -29.97
CA GLY A 135 -24.00 -28.27 -30.97
C GLY A 135 -25.02 -27.23 -30.49
N ARG A 136 -25.40 -27.22 -29.20
CA ARG A 136 -26.40 -26.27 -28.67
C ARG A 136 -25.77 -25.24 -27.73
N TYR A 137 -26.17 -23.99 -27.91
CA TYR A 137 -25.83 -22.87 -27.03
C TYR A 137 -26.81 -22.81 -25.83
N GLY A 138 -26.40 -22.16 -24.74
CA GLY A 138 -27.32 -21.72 -23.66
C GLY A 138 -27.04 -22.31 -22.28
N ALA A 139 -26.30 -23.41 -22.18
CA ALA A 139 -25.89 -23.98 -20.88
C ALA A 139 -25.00 -23.00 -20.10
N ASP A 140 -24.09 -22.36 -20.82
CA ASP A 140 -23.19 -21.31 -20.35
C ASP A 140 -23.93 -20.09 -19.80
N ILE A 141 -25.03 -19.67 -20.45
CA ILE A 141 -25.83 -18.51 -20.02
C ILE A 141 -26.43 -18.75 -18.63
N ILE A 142 -26.98 -19.95 -18.39
CA ILE A 142 -27.61 -20.30 -17.11
C ILE A 142 -26.57 -20.37 -15.99
N LEU A 143 -25.43 -21.03 -16.24
CA LEU A 143 -24.36 -21.11 -15.24
C LEU A 143 -23.78 -19.73 -14.94
N ARG A 144 -23.48 -18.94 -15.98
CA ARG A 144 -22.92 -17.60 -15.85
C ARG A 144 -23.79 -16.72 -14.97
N LYS A 145 -25.10 -16.71 -15.21
CA LYS A 145 -26.06 -15.97 -14.37
C LYS A 145 -26.00 -16.41 -12.91
N ARG A 146 -26.12 -17.71 -12.63
CA ARG A 146 -26.07 -18.23 -11.25
C ARG A 146 -24.74 -17.94 -10.57
N PHE A 147 -23.65 -17.96 -11.33
CA PHE A 147 -22.31 -17.66 -10.83
C PHE A 147 -22.17 -16.17 -10.47
N GLU A 148 -22.65 -15.27 -11.33
CA GLU A 148 -22.69 -13.83 -11.07
C GLU A 148 -23.59 -13.50 -9.87
N ASP A 149 -24.80 -14.07 -9.80
CA ASP A 149 -25.72 -13.91 -8.66
C ASP A 149 -25.06 -14.37 -7.34
N TYR A 150 -24.32 -15.48 -7.37
CA TYR A 150 -23.59 -15.98 -6.21
C TYR A 150 -22.47 -15.01 -5.76
N ILE A 151 -21.73 -14.42 -6.70
CA ILE A 151 -20.68 -13.44 -6.39
C ILE A 151 -21.31 -12.16 -5.80
N ALA A 152 -22.42 -11.69 -6.39
CA ALA A 152 -23.10 -10.49 -5.94
C ALA A 152 -23.67 -10.62 -4.51
N GLN A 153 -24.09 -11.83 -4.11
CA GLN A 153 -24.68 -12.09 -2.78
C GLN A 153 -23.63 -12.35 -1.68
N LYS A 154 -22.40 -12.74 -2.01
CA LYS A 154 -21.37 -13.13 -1.02
C LYS A 154 -20.80 -11.91 -0.28
N VAL A 155 -21.40 -11.57 0.86
CA VAL A 155 -20.86 -10.58 1.82
C VAL A 155 -19.58 -11.12 2.46
N THR A 156 -18.48 -10.36 2.39
CA THR A 156 -17.22 -10.71 3.08
C THR A 156 -17.29 -10.32 4.56
N LEU A 157 -16.88 -11.22 5.45
CA LEU A 157 -16.95 -11.06 6.91
C LEU A 157 -15.72 -10.36 7.54
N ARG A 158 -14.87 -9.67 6.77
CA ARG A 158 -13.69 -8.98 7.33
C ARG A 158 -13.61 -7.54 6.86
N VAL A 159 -13.57 -6.64 7.85
CA VAL A 159 -13.38 -5.18 7.81
C VAL A 159 -14.00 -4.52 6.58
N GLY A 160 -15.32 -4.35 6.64
CA GLY A 160 -16.15 -3.85 5.55
C GLY A 160 -17.02 -4.96 4.98
N ASN A 161 -18.33 -4.89 5.21
CA ASN A 161 -19.32 -5.78 4.58
C ASN A 161 -19.45 -5.46 3.08
N GLU A 162 -18.36 -5.55 2.32
CA GLU A 162 -18.34 -5.14 0.93
C GLU A 162 -18.85 -6.30 0.06
N ARG A 163 -19.98 -6.06 -0.62
CA ARG A 163 -20.46 -6.87 -1.73
C ARG A 163 -19.58 -6.57 -2.92
N THR A 164 -19.17 -7.59 -3.68
CA THR A 164 -18.42 -7.34 -4.92
C THR A 164 -19.39 -6.78 -5.97
N PRO A 165 -19.19 -5.54 -6.45
CA PRO A 165 -20.03 -4.98 -7.50
C PRO A 165 -19.82 -5.73 -8.81
N ILE A 166 -20.91 -5.87 -9.57
CA ILE A 166 -20.91 -6.44 -10.92
C ILE A 166 -21.44 -5.38 -11.88
N ILE A 167 -20.83 -5.28 -13.05
CA ILE A 167 -21.30 -4.42 -14.15
C ILE A 167 -21.33 -5.20 -15.47
N CYS A 168 -22.37 -4.96 -16.27
CA CYS A 168 -22.51 -5.55 -17.59
C CYS A 168 -22.12 -4.56 -18.69
N LEU A 169 -21.19 -4.95 -19.57
CA LEU A 169 -20.85 -4.20 -20.79
C LEU A 169 -21.48 -4.86 -22.00
N THR A 170 -22.14 -4.07 -22.85
CA THR A 170 -22.84 -4.54 -24.04
C THR A 170 -22.23 -3.94 -25.30
N VAL A 171 -21.68 -4.79 -26.17
CA VAL A 171 -21.03 -4.40 -27.43
C VAL A 171 -21.64 -5.17 -28.60
N GLU A 172 -22.20 -4.46 -29.57
CA GLU A 172 -23.05 -5.03 -30.64
C GLU A 172 -24.16 -5.92 -30.03
N GLY A 173 -24.34 -7.15 -30.51
CA GLY A 173 -25.26 -8.13 -29.94
C GLY A 173 -26.54 -8.37 -30.74
N GLY A 174 -27.29 -9.38 -30.30
CA GLY A 174 -28.59 -9.75 -30.87
C GLY A 174 -29.64 -9.95 -29.79
N LEU A 175 -30.65 -10.78 -30.07
CA LEU A 175 -31.76 -11.03 -29.13
C LEU A 175 -31.28 -11.57 -27.77
N CYS A 176 -30.31 -12.49 -27.75
CA CYS A 176 -29.76 -13.02 -26.50
C CYS A 176 -29.10 -11.92 -25.64
N THR A 177 -28.46 -10.95 -26.28
CA THR A 177 -27.82 -9.81 -25.62
C THR A 177 -28.86 -8.87 -25.00
N ILE A 178 -29.93 -8.55 -25.74
CA ILE A 178 -31.06 -7.75 -25.24
C ILE A 178 -31.73 -8.43 -24.05
N ASN A 179 -31.99 -9.73 -24.15
CA ASN A 179 -32.56 -10.52 -23.06
C ASN A 179 -31.66 -10.56 -21.84
N SER A 180 -30.35 -10.70 -22.03
CA SER A 180 -29.38 -10.69 -20.93
C SER A 180 -29.34 -9.33 -20.25
N ALA A 181 -29.26 -8.23 -21.02
CA ALA A 181 -29.33 -6.87 -20.50
C ALA A 181 -30.62 -6.63 -19.69
N LEU A 182 -31.78 -7.01 -20.21
CA LEU A 182 -33.06 -6.88 -19.51
C LEU A 182 -33.08 -7.69 -18.20
N GLN A 183 -32.48 -8.88 -18.20
CA GLN A 183 -32.37 -9.71 -17.01
C GLN A 183 -31.46 -9.10 -15.94
N TYR A 184 -30.38 -8.43 -16.32
CA TYR A 184 -29.50 -7.72 -15.38
C TYR A 184 -30.19 -6.48 -14.78
N LEU A 185 -30.91 -5.72 -15.62
CA LEU A 185 -31.65 -4.53 -15.17
C LEU A 185 -32.81 -4.89 -14.22
N LYS A 186 -33.52 -5.99 -14.47
CA LYS A 186 -34.63 -6.48 -13.63
C LYS A 186 -34.18 -7.41 -12.49
N GLY A 187 -32.90 -7.77 -12.44
CA GLY A 187 -32.36 -8.73 -11.48
C GLY A 187 -32.46 -8.24 -10.04
N VAL A 188 -32.37 -9.17 -9.09
CA VAL A 188 -32.22 -8.86 -7.66
C VAL A 188 -30.97 -9.57 -7.15
N PRO A 189 -29.87 -8.85 -6.87
CA PRO A 189 -29.70 -7.39 -6.97
C PRO A 189 -29.65 -6.87 -8.42
N PRO A 190 -30.05 -5.60 -8.67
CA PRO A 190 -29.95 -5.00 -9.99
C PRO A 190 -28.48 -4.80 -10.38
N ILE A 191 -28.15 -5.07 -11.65
CA ILE A 191 -26.80 -4.91 -12.20
C ILE A 191 -26.83 -3.80 -13.26
N PRO A 192 -26.02 -2.74 -13.12
CA PRO A 192 -25.95 -1.68 -14.12
C PRO A 192 -25.40 -2.20 -15.45
N VAL A 193 -25.95 -1.67 -16.55
CA VAL A 193 -25.61 -2.06 -17.92
C VAL A 193 -25.09 -0.85 -18.67
N ILE A 194 -23.90 -0.97 -19.26
CA ILE A 194 -23.33 0.02 -20.17
C ILE A 194 -23.50 -0.47 -21.60
N VAL A 195 -24.03 0.39 -22.46
CA VAL A 195 -24.24 0.13 -23.88
C VAL A 195 -23.33 1.05 -24.71
N PHE A 196 -22.54 0.47 -25.61
CA PHE A 196 -21.64 1.21 -26.49
C PHE A 196 -22.36 1.56 -27.81
N GLU A 197 -22.76 2.82 -27.97
CA GLU A 197 -23.43 3.31 -29.18
C GLU A 197 -22.46 3.34 -30.37
N GLY A 198 -22.93 2.93 -31.55
CA GLY A 198 -22.12 2.87 -32.78
C GLY A 198 -21.42 1.52 -32.98
N THR A 199 -21.67 0.54 -32.10
CA THR A 199 -21.16 -0.83 -32.25
C THR A 199 -22.10 -1.73 -33.07
N GLY A 200 -23.36 -1.32 -33.30
CA GLY A 200 -24.30 -2.05 -34.15
C GLY A 200 -25.42 -2.79 -33.41
N ARG A 201 -26.44 -3.19 -34.18
CA ARG A 201 -27.55 -4.08 -33.80
C ARG A 201 -28.14 -3.78 -32.42
N ALA A 202 -28.07 -4.73 -31.47
CA ALA A 202 -28.71 -4.60 -30.15
C ALA A 202 -28.27 -3.36 -29.38
N SER A 203 -26.98 -3.02 -29.41
CA SER A 203 -26.46 -1.85 -28.71
C SER A 203 -27.05 -0.55 -29.27
N ASP A 204 -27.07 -0.39 -30.60
CA ASP A 204 -27.66 0.78 -31.23
C ASP A 204 -29.18 0.86 -31.05
N PHE A 205 -29.88 -0.29 -31.02
CA PHE A 205 -31.32 -0.30 -30.78
C PHE A 205 -31.68 0.18 -29.37
N ILE A 206 -30.93 -0.26 -28.35
CA ILE A 206 -31.13 0.19 -26.98
C ILE A 206 -30.78 1.68 -26.84
N ALA A 207 -29.67 2.12 -27.44
CA ALA A 207 -29.28 3.53 -27.43
C ALA A 207 -30.31 4.44 -28.13
N TYR A 208 -30.86 3.99 -29.27
CA TYR A 208 -31.90 4.71 -29.99
C TYR A 208 -33.20 4.81 -29.18
N ALA A 209 -33.62 3.71 -28.53
CA ALA A 209 -34.84 3.70 -27.74
C ALA A 209 -34.74 4.60 -26.50
N GLU A 210 -33.59 4.64 -25.82
CA GLU A 210 -33.36 5.51 -24.67
C GLU A 210 -33.39 6.99 -25.05
N LYS A 211 -32.77 7.37 -26.18
CA LYS A 211 -32.72 8.75 -26.66
C LYS A 211 -34.10 9.34 -27.00
N HIS A 212 -35.03 8.49 -27.44
CA HIS A 212 -36.36 8.88 -27.91
C HIS A 212 -37.48 8.47 -26.94
N LEU A 213 -37.13 8.13 -25.70
CA LEU A 213 -38.10 7.78 -24.67
C LEU A 213 -38.65 9.05 -24.01
N ASP A 214 -39.97 9.16 -23.92
CA ASP A 214 -40.60 10.22 -23.14
C ASP A 214 -40.41 10.00 -21.63
N SER A 215 -40.65 11.04 -20.82
CA SER A 215 -40.63 10.96 -19.34
C SER A 215 -41.62 9.93 -18.76
N LYS A 216 -42.59 9.46 -19.57
CA LYS A 216 -43.56 8.40 -19.21
C LYS A 216 -43.09 6.98 -19.62
N GLY A 217 -41.93 6.87 -20.26
CA GLY A 217 -41.35 5.60 -20.70
C GLY A 217 -41.94 5.04 -21.99
N ASN A 218 -42.63 5.84 -22.80
CA ASN A 218 -43.20 5.43 -24.08
C ASN A 218 -42.45 6.08 -25.24
N LEU A 219 -42.43 5.43 -26.40
CA LEU A 219 -41.97 6.03 -27.66
C LEU A 219 -43.17 6.48 -28.48
N ASP A 220 -43.05 7.65 -29.11
CA ASP A 220 -44.03 8.07 -30.11
C ASP A 220 -44.04 7.13 -31.32
N GLU A 221 -45.22 7.00 -31.94
CA GLU A 221 -45.49 6.16 -33.11
C GLU A 221 -44.48 6.29 -34.28
N PRO A 222 -43.99 7.49 -34.68
CA PRO A 222 -42.97 7.61 -35.73
C PRO A 222 -41.63 6.96 -35.35
N TYR A 223 -41.20 7.07 -34.10
CA TYR A 223 -39.94 6.48 -33.64
C TYR A 223 -40.10 4.97 -33.40
N HIS A 224 -41.26 4.55 -32.91
CA HIS A 224 -41.61 3.14 -32.74
C HIS A 224 -41.60 2.39 -34.07
N SER A 225 -42.29 2.92 -35.10
CA SER A 225 -42.33 2.33 -36.44
C SER A 225 -40.96 2.31 -37.12
N HIS A 226 -40.14 3.34 -36.92
CA HIS A 226 -38.76 3.36 -37.42
C HIS A 226 -37.89 2.30 -36.75
N LEU A 227 -37.95 2.16 -35.42
CA LEU A 227 -37.24 1.12 -34.68
C LEU A 227 -37.68 -0.28 -35.12
N LEU A 228 -38.98 -0.52 -35.27
CA LEU A 228 -39.54 -1.78 -35.73
C LEU A 228 -39.05 -2.16 -37.13
N ASN A 229 -39.03 -1.21 -38.06
CA ASN A 229 -38.49 -1.40 -39.40
C ASN A 229 -36.99 -1.75 -39.36
N ASN A 230 -36.21 -1.09 -38.48
CA ASN A 230 -34.78 -1.34 -38.34
C ASN A 230 -34.49 -2.71 -37.71
N VAL A 231 -35.26 -3.12 -36.71
CA VAL A 231 -35.17 -4.45 -36.08
C VAL A 231 -35.50 -5.54 -37.10
N THR A 232 -36.60 -5.37 -37.86
CA THR A 232 -37.04 -6.31 -38.90
C THR A 232 -35.96 -6.48 -39.98
N LYS A 233 -35.41 -5.37 -40.49
CA LYS A 233 -34.39 -5.36 -41.55
C LYS A 233 -33.03 -5.90 -41.09
N LYS A 234 -32.55 -5.52 -39.91
CA LYS A 234 -31.19 -5.89 -39.46
C LYS A 234 -31.11 -7.26 -38.77
N LEU A 235 -32.21 -7.74 -38.17
CA LEU A 235 -32.23 -9.05 -37.50
C LEU A 235 -32.95 -10.15 -38.30
N ASN A 236 -33.56 -9.83 -39.45
CA ASN A 236 -34.28 -10.77 -40.32
C ASN A 236 -35.37 -11.59 -39.59
N TYR A 237 -36.13 -10.95 -38.70
CA TYR A 237 -37.27 -11.57 -38.00
C TYR A 237 -38.61 -11.17 -38.63
N ASN A 238 -39.64 -11.99 -38.42
CA ASN A 238 -41.02 -11.67 -38.78
C ASN A 238 -41.52 -10.44 -37.99
N HIS A 239 -42.47 -9.70 -38.54
CA HIS A 239 -43.03 -8.50 -37.92
C HIS A 239 -43.51 -8.73 -36.48
N THR A 240 -44.22 -9.84 -36.22
CA THR A 240 -44.71 -10.18 -34.87
C THR A 240 -43.58 -10.39 -33.86
N LYS A 241 -42.52 -11.12 -34.25
CA LYS A 241 -41.33 -11.29 -33.41
C LYS A 241 -40.56 -9.99 -33.25
N ALA A 242 -40.52 -9.15 -34.28
CA ALA A 242 -39.86 -7.85 -34.20
C ALA A 242 -40.58 -6.92 -33.21
N GLU A 243 -41.91 -6.92 -33.16
CA GLU A 243 -42.69 -6.20 -32.15
C GLU A 243 -42.37 -6.67 -30.73
N GLU A 244 -42.29 -7.98 -30.50
CA GLU A 244 -41.85 -8.54 -29.21
C GLU A 244 -40.45 -8.02 -28.82
N ILE A 245 -39.51 -8.02 -29.76
CA ILE A 245 -38.14 -7.53 -29.52
C ILE A 245 -38.13 -6.03 -29.21
N VAL A 246 -38.90 -5.23 -29.95
CA VAL A 246 -39.06 -3.80 -29.68
C VAL A 246 -39.62 -3.57 -28.28
N SER A 247 -40.62 -4.36 -27.87
CA SER A 247 -41.16 -4.28 -26.50
C SER A 247 -40.09 -4.55 -25.43
N LEU A 248 -39.17 -5.49 -25.67
CA LEU A 248 -38.06 -5.80 -24.76
C LEU A 248 -37.04 -4.65 -24.72
N ILE A 249 -36.72 -4.05 -25.87
CA ILE A 249 -35.81 -2.90 -25.96
C ILE A 249 -36.37 -1.70 -25.18
N ILE A 250 -37.67 -1.41 -25.34
CA ILE A 250 -38.35 -0.34 -24.60
C ILE A 250 -38.31 -0.61 -23.10
N GLN A 251 -38.51 -1.86 -22.68
CA GLN A 251 -38.38 -2.22 -21.27
C GLN A 251 -36.97 -2.03 -20.73
N CYS A 252 -35.92 -2.29 -21.52
CA CYS A 252 -34.54 -1.96 -21.12
C CYS A 252 -34.37 -0.44 -20.96
N ALA A 253 -34.82 0.34 -21.96
CA ALA A 253 -34.67 1.79 -22.00
C ALA A 253 -35.38 2.51 -20.84
N LYS A 254 -36.46 1.94 -20.29
CA LYS A 254 -37.17 2.47 -19.11
C LYS A 254 -36.32 2.58 -17.84
N HIS A 255 -35.23 1.81 -17.72
CA HIS A 255 -34.39 1.79 -16.53
C HIS A 255 -33.22 2.79 -16.61
N HIS A 256 -33.53 4.09 -16.70
CA HIS A 256 -32.52 5.15 -16.86
C HIS A 256 -31.48 5.22 -15.72
N ASP A 257 -31.84 4.80 -14.50
CA ASP A 257 -30.92 4.83 -13.35
C ASP A 257 -29.78 3.80 -13.44
N LEU A 258 -30.03 2.69 -14.16
CA LEU A 258 -29.12 1.54 -14.28
C LEU A 258 -28.48 1.41 -15.67
N LEU A 259 -29.09 2.03 -16.67
CA LEU A 259 -28.64 2.00 -18.05
C LEU A 259 -27.79 3.23 -18.36
N THR A 260 -26.55 3.02 -18.77
CA THR A 260 -25.65 4.11 -19.21
C THR A 260 -25.25 3.91 -20.66
N ILE A 261 -25.40 4.93 -21.49
CA ILE A 261 -25.00 4.89 -22.90
C ILE A 261 -23.67 5.61 -23.06
N TYR A 262 -22.71 4.91 -23.65
CA TYR A 262 -21.40 5.46 -23.98
C TYR A 262 -21.36 5.92 -25.44
N ARG A 263 -21.01 7.20 -25.64
CA ARG A 263 -20.85 7.84 -26.95
C ARG A 263 -19.41 8.29 -27.11
N ALA A 264 -18.72 7.81 -28.15
CA ALA A 264 -17.32 8.18 -28.42
C ALA A 264 -17.13 9.61 -28.96
N ASN A 265 -18.22 10.33 -29.25
CA ASN A 265 -18.19 11.65 -29.88
C ASN A 265 -18.57 12.79 -28.93
N ASP A 266 -18.93 12.50 -27.68
CA ASP A 266 -19.25 13.57 -26.72
C ASP A 266 -17.96 14.28 -26.29
N ASP A 267 -17.98 15.62 -26.28
CA ASP A 267 -16.83 16.50 -25.97
C ASP A 267 -16.34 16.36 -24.51
N GLU A 268 -17.13 15.71 -23.66
CA GLU A 268 -16.68 15.25 -22.36
C GLU A 268 -15.78 14.01 -22.57
N ASN A 269 -14.46 14.23 -22.69
CA ASN A 269 -13.40 13.20 -22.73
C ASN A 269 -13.43 12.27 -21.49
N LYS A 270 -14.51 11.52 -21.28
CA LYS A 270 -14.67 10.55 -20.22
C LYS A 270 -14.16 9.23 -20.75
N ASP A 271 -12.99 8.84 -20.24
CA ASP A 271 -12.43 7.53 -20.51
C ASP A 271 -13.42 6.43 -20.09
N VAL A 272 -13.41 5.30 -20.82
CA VAL A 272 -14.36 4.20 -20.55
C VAL A 272 -14.21 3.64 -19.13
N ASP A 273 -13.02 3.70 -18.51
CA ASP A 273 -12.83 3.30 -17.11
C ASP A 273 -13.63 4.19 -16.15
N GLN A 274 -13.62 5.50 -16.34
CA GLN A 274 -14.42 6.42 -15.52
C GLN A 274 -15.92 6.16 -15.70
N VAL A 275 -16.38 5.87 -16.92
CA VAL A 275 -17.78 5.56 -17.20
C VAL A 275 -18.21 4.26 -16.50
N ILE A 276 -17.35 3.23 -16.53
CA ILE A 276 -17.56 1.97 -15.79
C ILE A 276 -17.75 2.23 -14.30
N LEU A 277 -16.83 2.98 -13.69
CA LEU A 277 -16.87 3.24 -12.25
C LEU A 277 -18.03 4.16 -11.87
N ARG A 278 -18.37 5.13 -12.73
CA ARG A 278 -19.51 6.03 -12.51
C ARG A 278 -20.85 5.30 -12.55
N ALA A 279 -21.01 4.40 -13.52
CA ALA A 279 -22.22 3.59 -13.65
C ALA A 279 -22.45 2.69 -12.43
N LEU A 280 -21.36 2.20 -11.81
CA LEU A 280 -21.45 1.43 -10.55
C LEU A 280 -21.90 2.29 -9.37
N LEU A 281 -21.39 3.50 -9.25
CA LEU A 281 -21.74 4.40 -8.15
C LEU A 281 -23.20 4.86 -8.21
N LYS A 282 -23.71 5.12 -9.43
CA LYS A 282 -25.10 5.52 -9.68
C LYS A 282 -26.07 4.35 -9.61
N GLY A 283 -25.72 3.22 -10.25
CA GLY A 283 -26.64 2.13 -10.53
C GLY A 283 -26.87 1.14 -9.40
N GLN A 284 -26.46 1.40 -8.16
CA GLN A 284 -26.61 0.43 -7.06
C GLN A 284 -27.36 0.99 -5.83
N ASN A 285 -27.97 2.18 -5.90
CA ASN A 285 -28.61 2.85 -4.75
C ASN A 285 -27.74 2.77 -3.49
N LEU A 286 -26.42 2.94 -3.68
CA LEU A 286 -25.42 2.77 -2.64
C LEU A 286 -25.52 3.93 -1.66
N THR A 287 -25.32 3.64 -0.39
CA THR A 287 -25.10 4.70 0.60
C THR A 287 -23.80 5.44 0.28
N LEU A 288 -23.73 6.71 0.67
CA LEU A 288 -22.53 7.54 0.46
C LEU A 288 -21.26 6.90 1.07
N ILE A 289 -21.42 6.17 2.19
CA ILE A 289 -20.34 5.39 2.82
C ILE A 289 -19.85 4.26 1.90
N GLU A 290 -20.77 3.51 1.29
CA GLU A 290 -20.42 2.43 0.37
C GLU A 290 -19.77 2.96 -0.91
N GLN A 291 -20.25 4.10 -1.43
CA GLN A 291 -19.61 4.79 -2.57
C GLN A 291 -18.17 5.20 -2.25
N LEU A 292 -17.92 5.76 -1.06
CA LEU A 292 -16.55 6.09 -0.61
C LEU A 292 -15.69 4.86 -0.40
N SER A 293 -16.25 3.79 0.17
CA SER A 293 -15.51 2.54 0.39
C SER A 293 -15.11 1.90 -0.94
N LEU A 294 -15.99 1.92 -1.94
CA LEU A 294 -15.69 1.40 -3.28
C LEU A 294 -14.64 2.22 -4.00
N THR A 295 -14.77 3.56 -4.01
CA THR A 295 -13.76 4.44 -4.63
C THR A 295 -12.38 4.27 -3.97
N LEU A 296 -12.34 4.06 -2.65
CA LEU A 296 -11.13 3.72 -1.91
C LEU A 296 -10.56 2.35 -2.29
N ALA A 297 -11.41 1.32 -2.38
CA ALA A 297 -11.00 -0.03 -2.75
C ALA A 297 -10.37 -0.07 -4.15
N TRP A 298 -10.92 0.74 -5.07
CA TRP A 298 -10.43 0.96 -6.44
C TRP A 298 -9.23 1.90 -6.54
N ASN A 299 -8.86 2.61 -5.46
CA ASN A 299 -7.81 3.62 -5.47
C ASN A 299 -8.04 4.74 -6.51
N ARG A 300 -9.28 5.20 -6.67
CA ARG A 300 -9.65 6.28 -7.60
C ARG A 300 -10.13 7.52 -6.86
N VAL A 301 -9.18 8.37 -6.52
CA VAL A 301 -9.40 9.64 -5.78
C VAL A 301 -10.21 10.63 -6.63
N ASP A 302 -9.93 10.67 -7.93
CA ASP A 302 -10.64 11.51 -8.90
C ASP A 302 -12.15 11.23 -8.90
N MET A 303 -12.54 9.96 -8.89
CA MET A 303 -13.95 9.56 -8.83
C MET A 303 -14.60 9.91 -7.49
N ALA A 304 -13.85 9.83 -6.39
CA ALA A 304 -14.36 10.25 -5.08
C ALA A 304 -14.64 11.77 -5.06
N ILE A 305 -13.75 12.58 -5.63
CA ILE A 305 -13.92 14.03 -5.73
C ILE A 305 -15.13 14.38 -6.60
N SER A 306 -15.22 13.80 -7.80
CA SER A 306 -16.22 14.19 -8.80
C SER A 306 -17.63 13.70 -8.49
N GLU A 307 -17.80 12.51 -7.93
CA GLU A 307 -19.14 11.94 -7.69
C GLU A 307 -19.57 12.05 -6.23
N VAL A 308 -18.67 11.81 -5.27
CA VAL A 308 -19.04 11.80 -3.85
C VAL A 308 -18.98 13.21 -3.27
N PHE A 309 -17.81 13.85 -3.31
CA PHE A 309 -17.61 15.15 -2.66
C PHE A 309 -18.24 16.33 -3.42
N SER A 310 -18.64 16.14 -4.67
CA SER A 310 -19.42 17.12 -5.43
C SER A 310 -20.91 17.12 -5.07
N SER A 311 -21.38 16.18 -4.23
CA SER A 311 -22.76 16.14 -3.76
C SER A 311 -23.03 17.28 -2.77
N GLU A 312 -24.15 18.00 -2.93
CA GLU A 312 -24.51 19.15 -2.08
C GLU A 312 -24.73 18.75 -0.59
N GLU A 313 -25.07 17.49 -0.35
CA GLU A 313 -25.17 16.89 0.98
C GLU A 313 -23.78 16.45 1.44
N GLY A 314 -23.05 17.36 2.10
CA GLY A 314 -21.71 17.09 2.61
C GLY A 314 -21.59 15.78 3.41
N VAL A 315 -20.45 15.11 3.29
CA VAL A 315 -20.22 13.78 3.86
C VAL A 315 -20.25 13.80 5.40
N PRO A 316 -21.00 12.90 6.07
CA PRO A 316 -21.03 12.88 7.54
C PRO A 316 -19.66 12.52 8.13
N ALA A 317 -19.27 13.20 9.21
CA ALA A 317 -17.95 13.02 9.84
C ALA A 317 -17.66 11.57 10.26
N GLN A 318 -18.68 10.80 10.66
CA GLN A 318 -18.52 9.39 11.03
C GLN A 318 -18.09 8.53 9.83
N ALA A 319 -18.67 8.78 8.64
CA ALA A 319 -18.28 8.12 7.41
C ALA A 319 -16.82 8.40 7.06
N LEU A 320 -16.41 9.68 7.15
CA LEU A 320 -15.03 10.08 6.91
C LEU A 320 -14.04 9.39 7.85
N THR A 321 -14.40 9.19 9.13
CA THR A 321 -13.52 8.46 10.05
C THR A 321 -13.36 6.98 9.69
N HIS A 322 -14.42 6.33 9.19
CA HIS A 322 -14.32 4.93 8.75
C HIS A 322 -13.46 4.81 7.49
N VAL A 323 -13.69 5.68 6.51
CA VAL A 323 -12.93 5.71 5.25
C VAL A 323 -11.47 6.08 5.52
N MET A 324 -11.19 6.98 6.47
CA MET A 324 -9.83 7.31 6.92
C MET A 324 -9.10 6.09 7.48
N MET A 325 -9.76 5.29 8.33
CA MET A 325 -9.18 4.06 8.86
C MET A 325 -8.83 3.09 7.73
N ASN A 326 -9.75 2.88 6.78
CA ASN A 326 -9.51 2.00 5.64
C ASN A 326 -8.40 2.54 4.72
N ALA A 327 -8.32 3.85 4.50
CA ALA A 327 -7.29 4.47 3.66
C ALA A 327 -5.90 4.28 4.25
N LEU A 328 -5.78 4.43 5.58
CA LEU A 328 -4.54 4.12 6.29
C LEU A 328 -4.21 2.64 6.16
N LEU A 329 -5.14 1.73 6.46
CA LEU A 329 -4.91 0.28 6.38
C LEU A 329 -4.44 -0.18 4.99
N LEU A 330 -5.07 0.33 3.93
CA LEU A 330 -4.76 0.00 2.52
C LEU A 330 -3.57 0.79 1.93
N ASN A 331 -2.89 1.61 2.74
CA ASN A 331 -1.74 2.44 2.32
C ASN A 331 -2.07 3.37 1.12
N ARG A 332 -3.26 3.99 1.12
CA ARG A 332 -3.71 4.91 0.07
C ARG A 332 -3.41 6.37 0.44
N VAL A 333 -2.22 6.84 0.08
CA VAL A 333 -1.71 8.17 0.47
C VAL A 333 -2.55 9.31 -0.10
N ASP A 334 -2.97 9.21 -1.36
CA ASP A 334 -3.73 10.30 -2.00
C ASP A 334 -5.15 10.43 -1.43
N PHE A 335 -5.78 9.31 -1.06
CA PHE A 335 -7.03 9.33 -0.29
C PHE A 335 -6.84 9.93 1.10
N PHE A 336 -5.72 9.63 1.77
CA PHE A 336 -5.40 10.26 3.05
C PHE A 336 -5.32 11.79 2.91
N LYS A 337 -4.59 12.30 1.91
CA LYS A 337 -4.50 13.75 1.63
C LYS A 337 -5.88 14.36 1.39
N LEU A 338 -6.67 13.74 0.51
CA LEU A 338 -8.03 14.19 0.21
C LEU A 338 -8.88 14.27 1.48
N LEU A 339 -8.87 13.24 2.33
CA LEU A 339 -9.68 13.24 3.55
C LEU A 339 -9.24 14.30 4.57
N ILE A 340 -7.93 14.61 4.64
CA ILE A 340 -7.44 15.72 5.46
C ILE A 340 -7.92 17.08 4.90
N GLU A 341 -7.87 17.27 3.58
CA GLU A 341 -8.40 18.46 2.91
C GLU A 341 -9.91 18.65 3.14
N GLN A 342 -10.67 17.55 3.19
CA GLN A 342 -12.10 17.56 3.52
C GLN A 342 -12.40 17.79 5.02
N GLY A 343 -11.38 18.05 5.85
CA GLY A 343 -11.55 18.50 7.23
C GLY A 343 -11.56 17.41 8.30
N VAL A 344 -11.01 16.22 8.03
CA VAL A 344 -10.87 15.18 9.05
C VAL A 344 -9.87 15.61 10.13
N SER A 345 -10.36 15.87 11.34
CA SER A 345 -9.52 16.19 12.49
C SER A 345 -8.82 14.94 13.04
N MET A 346 -7.50 14.88 12.87
CA MET A 346 -6.69 13.75 13.37
C MET A 346 -6.67 13.61 14.88
N LYS A 347 -6.86 14.72 15.63
CA LYS A 347 -6.98 14.69 17.10
C LYS A 347 -8.22 13.94 17.57
N LYS A 348 -9.36 14.11 16.86
CA LYS A 348 -10.60 13.38 17.13
C LYS A 348 -10.59 11.96 16.56
N PHE A 349 -9.86 11.77 15.45
CA PHE A 349 -9.80 10.48 14.77
C PHE A 349 -8.93 9.47 15.53
N LEU A 350 -7.72 9.85 15.97
CA LEU A 350 -6.79 8.88 16.52
C LEU A 350 -7.12 8.56 17.98
N THR A 351 -7.54 7.32 18.22
CA THR A 351 -7.79 6.76 19.56
C THR A 351 -6.88 5.58 19.83
N ILE A 352 -6.70 5.22 21.10
CA ILE A 352 -5.85 4.08 21.51
C ILE A 352 -6.26 2.80 20.76
N SER A 353 -7.57 2.54 20.67
CA SER A 353 -8.13 1.38 19.96
C SER A 353 -7.80 1.37 18.47
N ARG A 354 -7.90 2.52 17.80
CA ARG A 354 -7.63 2.62 16.35
C ARG A 354 -6.14 2.43 16.06
N LEU A 355 -5.26 3.03 16.86
CA LEU A 355 -3.81 2.86 16.68
C LEU A 355 -3.39 1.40 16.90
N GLU A 356 -3.93 0.74 17.93
CA GLU A 356 -3.69 -0.68 18.18
C GLU A 356 -4.21 -1.57 17.04
N GLN A 357 -5.35 -1.25 16.44
CA GLN A 357 -5.85 -1.92 15.23
C GLN A 357 -4.93 -1.71 14.02
N LEU A 358 -4.36 -0.51 13.84
CA LEU A 358 -3.43 -0.22 12.75
C LEU A 358 -2.13 -1.03 12.87
N TYR A 359 -1.58 -1.15 14.08
CA TYR A 359 -0.41 -2.00 14.31
C TYR A 359 -0.71 -3.47 14.05
N ASN A 360 -1.88 -3.96 14.47
CA ASN A 360 -2.26 -5.38 14.35
C ASN A 360 -2.89 -5.79 13.01
N ALA A 361 -2.82 -4.95 11.98
CA ALA A 361 -3.39 -5.27 10.67
C ALA A 361 -2.59 -6.38 9.93
N GLU A 362 -3.30 -7.26 9.21
CA GLU A 362 -2.75 -8.46 8.52
C GLU A 362 -1.65 -8.16 7.48
N HIS A 363 -1.55 -6.90 7.00
CA HIS A 363 -0.59 -6.47 5.98
C HIS A 363 0.56 -5.61 6.53
N SER A 364 0.67 -5.47 7.85
CA SER A 364 1.83 -4.82 8.45
C SER A 364 3.01 -5.79 8.39
N SER A 365 4.07 -5.46 7.64
CA SER A 365 5.33 -6.21 7.62
C SER A 365 6.05 -6.04 8.97
N LEU A 366 5.47 -6.64 10.01
CA LEU A 366 5.99 -6.61 11.37
C LEU A 366 7.06 -7.68 11.56
N SER A 367 7.63 -8.29 10.51
CA SER A 367 8.65 -9.36 10.64
C SER A 367 9.78 -8.92 11.57
N THR A 368 10.26 -7.69 11.39
CA THR A 368 11.27 -7.07 12.26
C THR A 368 10.76 -6.84 13.69
N LEU A 369 9.49 -6.45 13.88
CA LEU A 369 8.91 -6.26 15.22
C LEU A 369 8.62 -7.57 15.95
N TYR A 370 8.17 -8.60 15.24
CA TYR A 370 8.04 -9.96 15.75
C TYR A 370 9.40 -10.50 16.20
N HIS A 371 10.47 -10.29 15.45
CA HIS A 371 11.83 -10.68 15.88
C HIS A 371 12.28 -9.89 17.13
N LEU A 372 12.03 -8.57 17.16
CA LEU A 372 12.48 -7.71 18.25
C LEU A 372 11.75 -7.92 19.58
N ILE A 373 10.45 -8.23 19.52
CA ILE A 373 9.58 -8.50 20.69
C ILE A 373 9.57 -10.00 21.04
N GLY A 374 9.72 -10.86 20.03
CA GLY A 374 9.63 -12.31 20.10
C GLY A 374 10.87 -13.04 20.60
N ASP A 375 11.55 -12.48 21.61
CA ASP A 375 12.54 -13.23 22.42
C ASP A 375 11.84 -14.21 23.40
N LYS A 376 10.56 -14.51 23.16
CA LYS A 376 9.77 -15.54 23.84
C LYS A 376 9.12 -16.44 22.80
N THR A 377 9.91 -17.39 22.33
CA THR A 377 9.41 -18.65 21.78
C THR A 377 8.30 -19.21 22.67
N GLN A 378 7.18 -19.66 22.06
CA GLN A 378 6.04 -20.42 22.64
C GLN A 378 4.66 -19.76 22.88
N LYS A 379 4.26 -18.72 22.13
CA LYS A 379 2.81 -18.40 22.01
C LYS A 379 2.44 -17.96 20.59
N LEU A 380 2.21 -18.94 19.71
CA LEU A 380 1.92 -18.69 18.29
C LEU A 380 0.43 -18.54 17.97
N ASP A 381 -0.46 -18.65 18.95
CA ASP A 381 -1.90 -18.51 18.76
C ASP A 381 -2.42 -17.35 19.63
N GLU A 382 -2.71 -16.21 19.00
CA GLU A 382 -3.56 -15.11 19.52
C GLU A 382 -2.98 -14.00 20.45
N GLU A 383 -1.75 -13.51 20.28
CA GLU A 383 -1.34 -12.26 20.96
C GLU A 383 -1.19 -11.09 19.96
N SER A 384 -2.24 -10.26 19.88
CA SER A 384 -2.19 -8.94 19.26
C SER A 384 -1.22 -8.04 20.03
N PHE A 385 -0.34 -7.32 19.34
CA PHE A 385 0.59 -6.36 19.93
C PHE A 385 -0.14 -5.27 20.70
N THR A 386 0.32 -5.01 21.92
CA THR A 386 -0.14 -3.86 22.71
C THR A 386 0.76 -2.65 22.50
N LEU A 387 0.19 -1.44 22.62
CA LEU A 387 0.98 -0.20 22.46
C LEU A 387 2.19 -0.10 23.40
N PRO A 388 2.13 -0.52 24.69
CA PRO A 388 3.31 -0.53 25.55
C PRO A 388 4.43 -1.46 25.05
N GLU A 389 4.10 -2.63 24.48
CA GLU A 389 5.09 -3.56 23.91
C GLU A 389 5.76 -2.96 22.67
N ILE A 390 4.98 -2.30 21.82
CA ILE A 390 5.51 -1.53 20.67
C ILE A 390 6.44 -0.42 21.18
N GLY A 391 6.08 0.24 22.28
CA GLY A 391 6.94 1.24 22.93
C GLY A 391 8.31 0.68 23.32
N VAL A 392 8.36 -0.52 23.90
CA VAL A 392 9.62 -1.21 24.25
C VAL A 392 10.44 -1.53 22.99
N ALA A 393 9.79 -1.96 21.91
CA ALA A 393 10.48 -2.21 20.65
C ALA A 393 11.10 -0.92 20.06
N ILE A 394 10.38 0.20 20.12
CA ILE A 394 10.91 1.51 19.70
C ILE A 394 12.11 1.90 20.56
N GLU A 395 12.07 1.68 21.87
CA GLU A 395 13.21 1.95 22.77
C GLU A 395 14.43 1.10 22.42
N LYS A 396 14.25 -0.18 22.06
CA LYS A 396 15.34 -1.06 21.59
C LYS A 396 15.98 -0.53 20.30
N LEU A 397 15.17 -0.06 19.35
CA LEU A 397 15.64 0.49 18.06
C LEU A 397 16.35 1.85 18.21
N MET A 398 15.78 2.76 19.00
CA MET A 398 16.36 4.07 19.28
C MET A 398 17.60 3.97 20.19
N GLY A 399 17.65 2.95 21.05
CA GLY A 399 18.68 2.68 22.04
C GLY A 399 18.21 2.99 23.47
N ASN A 400 18.80 2.31 24.47
CA ASN A 400 18.34 2.30 25.87
C ASN A 400 18.26 3.67 26.59
N ALA A 401 18.82 4.75 26.01
CA ALA A 401 18.73 6.10 26.55
C ALA A 401 17.48 6.86 26.08
N PHE A 402 16.77 6.34 25.08
CA PHE A 402 15.51 6.88 24.59
C PHE A 402 14.35 6.24 25.35
N ARG A 403 13.35 7.06 25.71
CA ARG A 403 12.12 6.59 26.36
C ARG A 403 10.92 6.93 25.49
N CYS A 404 10.15 5.92 25.11
CA CYS A 404 8.96 6.10 24.30
C CYS A 404 7.79 6.62 25.15
N HIS A 405 6.91 7.44 24.57
CA HIS A 405 5.69 7.91 25.23
C HIS A 405 4.80 6.76 25.73
N TYR A 406 4.74 5.64 24.97
CA TYR A 406 3.90 4.49 25.31
C TYR A 406 4.35 3.73 26.58
N THR A 407 5.60 3.87 27.00
CA THR A 407 6.15 3.21 28.21
C THR A 407 6.10 4.12 29.45
N THR A 408 5.58 5.35 29.31
CA THR A 408 5.45 6.26 30.44
C THR A 408 4.37 5.79 31.41
N ARG A 409 4.55 6.06 32.71
CA ARG A 409 3.56 5.71 33.74
C ARG A 409 2.20 6.36 33.48
N ALA A 410 2.21 7.60 32.98
CA ALA A 410 1.02 8.35 32.62
C ALA A 410 0.24 7.67 31.48
N PHE A 411 0.93 7.26 30.41
CA PHE A 411 0.28 6.55 29.30
C PHE A 411 -0.24 5.17 29.74
N LYS A 412 0.57 4.39 30.47
CA LYS A 412 0.18 3.05 30.94
C LYS A 412 -1.08 3.08 31.80
N SER A 413 -1.20 4.05 32.72
CA SER A 413 -2.40 4.26 33.52
C SER A 413 -3.66 4.54 32.67
N ARG A 414 -3.53 5.33 31.60
CA ARG A 414 -4.63 5.57 30.64
C ARG A 414 -4.98 4.32 29.83
N TYR A 415 -3.97 3.59 29.37
CA TYR A 415 -4.14 2.34 28.62
C TYR A 415 -4.83 1.25 29.46
N ASP A 416 -4.45 1.09 30.74
CA ASP A 416 -5.07 0.10 31.65
C ASP A 416 -6.56 0.42 31.92
N LYS A 417 -6.91 1.72 32.04
CA LYS A 417 -8.31 2.18 32.13
C LYS A 417 -9.10 1.83 30.86
N PHE A 418 -8.51 2.05 29.69
CA PHE A 418 -9.09 1.66 28.40
C PHE A 418 -9.33 0.15 28.34
N LYS A 419 -8.31 -0.67 28.62
CA LYS A 419 -8.41 -2.14 28.58
C LYS A 419 -9.51 -2.67 29.51
N THR A 420 -9.60 -2.11 30.72
CA THR A 420 -10.66 -2.46 31.69
C THR A 420 -12.04 -2.09 31.16
N THR A 421 -12.18 -0.91 30.56
CA THR A 421 -13.45 -0.43 29.96
C THR A 421 -13.88 -1.29 28.76
N THR A 422 -12.95 -1.66 27.88
CA THR A 422 -13.21 -2.53 26.72
C THR A 422 -13.57 -3.96 27.13
N GLN A 423 -12.99 -4.49 28.21
CA GLN A 423 -13.41 -5.79 28.73
C GLN A 423 -14.82 -5.75 29.34
N ILE A 424 -15.15 -4.69 30.07
CA ILE A 424 -16.51 -4.51 30.63
C ILE A 424 -17.56 -4.37 29.51
N SER A 425 -17.26 -3.68 28.40
CA SER A 425 -18.19 -3.56 27.26
C SER A 425 -18.40 -4.88 26.51
N ARG A 426 -17.38 -5.73 26.42
CA ARG A 426 -17.49 -7.10 25.88
C ARG A 426 -18.34 -8.02 26.77
N ILE A 427 -18.25 -7.88 28.09
CA ILE A 427 -19.07 -8.67 29.04
C ILE A 427 -20.52 -8.17 29.08
N SER A 428 -20.72 -6.85 29.03
CA SER A 428 -22.04 -6.20 28.96
C SER A 428 -22.84 -6.63 27.71
N SER A 429 -22.19 -6.68 26.55
CA SER A 429 -22.80 -7.14 25.30
C SER A 429 -23.10 -8.65 25.28
N PHE A 430 -22.35 -9.45 26.04
CA PHE A 430 -22.65 -10.86 26.28
C PHE A 430 -23.86 -11.05 27.21
N HIS A 431 -23.94 -10.28 28.30
CA HIS A 431 -25.06 -10.32 29.24
C HIS A 431 -26.39 -9.82 28.63
N LEU A 432 -26.34 -8.81 27.75
CA LEU A 432 -27.52 -8.30 27.05
C LEU A 432 -28.08 -9.32 26.02
N ARG A 433 -27.24 -10.21 25.50
CA ARG A 433 -27.67 -11.31 24.62
C ARG A 433 -28.28 -12.48 25.41
N LEU A 434 -27.81 -12.74 26.63
CA LEU A 434 -28.38 -13.75 27.52
C LEU A 434 -29.65 -13.27 28.26
N SER A 435 -29.85 -11.96 28.42
CA SER A 435 -31.02 -11.42 29.13
C SER A 435 -32.28 -11.22 28.27
N LYS A 436 -32.25 -11.56 26.97
CA LYS A 436 -33.42 -11.47 26.09
C LYS A 436 -34.37 -12.67 26.15
N GLU A 437 -34.05 -13.69 26.94
CA GLU A 437 -34.87 -14.91 27.01
C GLU A 437 -35.65 -15.09 28.32
N ASN A 438 -35.51 -14.20 29.31
CA ASN A 438 -36.28 -14.33 30.55
C ASN A 438 -36.46 -12.98 31.28
N ARG A 439 -37.66 -12.39 31.16
CA ARG A 439 -38.57 -12.09 32.31
C ARG A 439 -39.70 -11.13 31.95
N ASN A 440 -40.91 -11.68 31.91
CA ASN A 440 -42.14 -11.00 32.31
C ASN A 440 -42.22 -10.96 33.85
N LYS A 441 -42.79 -9.85 34.39
CA LYS A 441 -43.25 -9.60 35.78
C LYS A 441 -42.20 -9.38 36.88
N LYS A 442 -42.01 -8.12 37.31
CA LYS A 442 -42.60 -7.52 38.54
C LYS A 442 -41.95 -6.15 38.86
N LYS A 443 -42.79 -5.14 39.09
CA LYS A 443 -42.44 -3.85 39.70
C LYS A 443 -42.17 -4.02 41.21
N LYS A 444 -41.10 -3.40 41.74
CA LYS A 444 -41.13 -2.50 42.90
C LYS A 444 -39.76 -1.82 43.13
N LYS A 445 -39.86 -0.52 43.48
CA LYS A 445 -38.91 0.40 44.14
C LYS A 445 -37.79 -0.29 44.93
N GLU A 446 -36.53 0.18 44.95
CA GLU A 446 -36.07 1.47 45.47
C GLU A 446 -34.54 1.61 45.23
N GLY A 447 -34.00 2.84 45.23
CA GLY A 447 -32.56 3.09 45.42
C GLY A 447 -31.83 3.68 44.21
N GLY A 448 -31.96 5.00 44.04
CA GLY A 448 -31.19 5.77 43.07
C GLY A 448 -29.68 5.66 43.32
N ARG A 449 -28.97 5.06 42.37
CA ARG A 449 -27.58 5.39 42.09
C ARG A 449 -27.56 5.95 40.69
N ASN A 450 -27.20 7.22 40.61
CA ASN A 450 -26.97 7.94 39.37
C ASN A 450 -25.96 7.15 38.54
N LEU A 451 -26.45 6.38 37.57
CA LEU A 451 -25.68 6.04 36.38
C LEU A 451 -25.60 7.35 35.61
N SER A 452 -24.71 8.23 36.06
CA SER A 452 -24.28 9.37 35.27
C SER A 452 -23.78 8.79 33.96
N SER A 453 -24.56 9.04 32.90
CA SER A 453 -24.10 9.05 31.54
C SER A 453 -22.74 9.75 31.53
N CYS A 454 -21.67 8.97 31.53
CA CYS A 454 -20.34 9.50 31.34
C CYS A 454 -20.24 9.79 29.84
N THR A 455 -20.90 10.85 29.40
CA THR A 455 -20.35 11.73 28.38
C THR A 455 -19.05 12.27 28.99
N SER A 456 -18.00 11.44 28.99
CA SER A 456 -16.66 11.95 29.14
C SER A 456 -16.49 12.93 27.98
N GLU A 457 -16.40 14.21 28.29
CA GLU A 457 -15.74 15.17 27.42
C GLU A 457 -14.55 14.47 26.79
N ALA A 458 -14.51 14.44 25.46
CA ALA A 458 -13.56 13.64 24.70
C ALA A 458 -12.14 14.10 25.04
N MET A 459 -11.52 13.53 26.07
CA MET A 459 -10.11 13.72 26.35
C MET A 459 -9.36 13.20 25.12
N GLU A 460 -8.59 14.09 24.49
CA GLU A 460 -7.73 13.74 23.37
C GLU A 460 -6.74 12.65 23.83
N ASP A 461 -6.86 11.44 23.28
CA ASP A 461 -6.01 10.30 23.66
C ASP A 461 -4.51 10.59 23.38
N PHE A 462 -4.25 11.30 22.29
CA PHE A 462 -2.92 11.66 21.81
C PHE A 462 -2.80 13.17 21.61
N LYS A 463 -1.77 13.77 22.23
CA LYS A 463 -1.44 15.19 22.05
C LYS A 463 -0.96 15.49 20.63
N TYR A 464 -0.20 14.57 20.03
CA TYR A 464 0.41 14.71 18.72
C TYR A 464 0.11 13.50 17.80
N PRO A 465 -1.13 13.38 17.28
CA PRO A 465 -1.57 12.18 16.57
C PRO A 465 -0.74 11.85 15.31
N PHE A 466 -0.22 12.87 14.62
CA PHE A 466 0.66 12.66 13.46
C PHE A 466 2.00 12.05 13.82
N ASN A 467 2.53 12.28 15.03
CA ASN A 467 3.79 11.69 15.49
C ASN A 467 3.62 10.17 15.65
N ASP A 468 2.53 9.77 16.31
CA ASP A 468 2.20 8.36 16.56
C ASP A 468 1.89 7.60 15.27
N LEU A 469 1.14 8.21 14.36
CA LEU A 469 0.85 7.62 13.04
C LEU A 469 2.10 7.53 12.16
N MET A 470 3.00 8.52 12.22
CA MET A 470 4.25 8.45 11.47
C MET A 470 5.14 7.33 12.00
N LEU A 471 5.22 7.14 13.33
CA LEU A 471 5.92 6.01 13.93
C LEU A 471 5.36 4.68 13.44
N TRP A 472 4.03 4.54 13.41
CA TRP A 472 3.37 3.38 12.84
C TRP A 472 3.72 3.17 11.36
N ALA A 473 3.68 4.23 10.54
CA ALA A 473 4.00 4.14 9.11
C ALA A 473 5.47 3.74 8.86
N VAL A 474 6.41 4.27 9.65
CA VAL A 474 7.84 3.91 9.57
C VAL A 474 8.07 2.45 9.98
N LEU A 475 7.49 2.01 11.10
CA LEU A 475 7.64 0.64 11.61
C LEU A 475 6.99 -0.40 10.71
N THR A 476 5.94 -0.04 9.99
CA THR A 476 5.26 -0.89 8.99
C THR A 476 5.80 -0.72 7.57
N GLN A 477 6.93 -0.02 7.41
CA GLN A 477 7.66 0.16 6.14
C GLN A 477 6.85 0.87 5.03
N ARG A 478 5.93 1.78 5.40
CA ARG A 478 5.08 2.56 4.48
C ARG A 478 5.70 3.94 4.21
N HIS A 479 6.73 3.98 3.37
CA HIS A 479 7.55 5.19 3.17
C HIS A 479 6.77 6.41 2.68
N GLU A 480 5.99 6.27 1.60
CA GLU A 480 5.21 7.38 1.02
C GLU A 480 4.20 7.96 2.02
N LEU A 481 3.56 7.10 2.80
CA LEU A 481 2.63 7.52 3.85
C LEU A 481 3.38 8.21 5.00
N ALA A 482 4.55 7.70 5.39
CA ALA A 482 5.39 8.31 6.41
C ALA A 482 5.86 9.72 5.99
N LYS A 483 6.26 9.90 4.72
CA LYS A 483 6.59 11.23 4.15
C LYS A 483 5.39 12.16 4.18
N CYS A 484 4.21 11.66 3.80
CA CYS A 484 2.98 12.45 3.85
C CYS A 484 2.64 12.86 5.29
N LEU A 485 2.76 11.96 6.27
CA LEU A 485 2.51 12.24 7.68
C LEU A 485 3.57 13.18 8.29
N TRP A 486 4.82 13.15 7.79
CA TRP A 486 5.88 14.06 8.20
C TRP A 486 5.57 15.51 7.84
N ASN A 487 5.01 15.74 6.65
CA ASN A 487 4.57 17.07 6.20
C ASN A 487 3.40 17.63 7.04
N HIS A 488 2.73 16.80 7.85
CA HIS A 488 1.60 17.20 8.67
C HIS A 488 1.94 17.21 10.16
N GLY A 489 1.34 18.15 10.89
CA GLY A 489 1.49 18.28 12.35
C GLY A 489 2.80 18.91 12.79
N GLU A 490 3.07 18.84 14.09
CA GLU A 490 4.17 19.56 14.75
C GLU A 490 5.49 18.78 14.76
N GLU A 491 6.59 19.41 15.19
CA GLU A 491 7.89 18.76 15.44
C GLU A 491 8.50 18.02 14.22
N ALA A 492 8.39 18.59 13.02
CA ALA A 492 8.89 17.99 11.77
C ALA A 492 10.39 17.59 11.83
N MET A 493 11.24 18.42 12.47
CA MET A 493 12.66 18.11 12.62
C MET A 493 12.90 16.82 13.42
N ALA A 494 12.24 16.69 14.57
CA ALA A 494 12.39 15.52 15.44
C ALA A 494 11.87 14.25 14.77
N LYS A 495 10.70 14.35 14.10
CA LYS A 495 10.11 13.28 13.30
C LYS A 495 11.10 12.72 12.27
N ALA A 496 11.73 13.58 11.47
CA ALA A 496 12.69 13.15 10.44
C ALA A 496 13.88 12.43 11.08
N LEU A 497 14.45 12.96 12.16
CA LEU A 497 15.60 12.36 12.84
C LEU A 497 15.28 10.98 13.43
N VAL A 498 14.10 10.82 14.02
CA VAL A 498 13.62 9.54 14.54
C VAL A 498 13.38 8.54 13.41
N ALA A 499 12.73 8.96 12.32
CA ALA A 499 12.52 8.11 11.14
C ALA A 499 13.85 7.59 10.56
N ILE A 500 14.86 8.47 10.42
CA ILE A 500 16.21 8.08 9.97
C ILE A 500 16.80 7.01 10.90
N ARG A 501 16.68 7.19 12.22
CA ARG A 501 17.22 6.23 13.20
C ARG A 501 16.53 4.87 13.09
N LEU A 502 15.20 4.87 13.05
CA LEU A 502 14.40 3.65 12.98
C LEU A 502 14.69 2.87 11.69
N TYR A 503 14.63 3.52 10.53
CA TYR A 503 14.95 2.88 9.25
C TYR A 503 16.37 2.31 9.21
N LYS A 504 17.38 3.05 9.73
CA LYS A 504 18.76 2.54 9.81
C LYS A 504 18.90 1.32 10.71
N CYS A 505 18.11 1.22 11.79
CA CYS A 505 18.20 0.08 12.70
C CYS A 505 17.43 -1.12 12.16
N MET A 506 16.25 -0.91 11.59
CA MET A 506 15.50 -1.96 10.91
C MET A 506 16.26 -2.50 9.70
N SER A 507 16.93 -1.64 8.94
CA SER A 507 17.80 -2.05 7.82
C SER A 507 18.95 -2.95 8.29
N LYS A 508 19.52 -2.71 9.48
CA LYS A 508 20.57 -3.56 10.05
C LYS A 508 20.02 -4.91 10.50
N GLU A 509 18.88 -4.91 11.19
CA GLU A 509 18.23 -6.15 11.62
C GLU A 509 17.87 -7.02 10.40
N ALA A 510 17.29 -6.41 9.35
CA ALA A 510 16.98 -7.11 8.11
C ALA A 510 18.22 -7.54 7.30
N ALA A 511 19.39 -6.94 7.54
CA ALA A 511 20.63 -7.36 6.90
C ALA A 511 21.22 -8.62 7.56
N ASP A 512 20.89 -8.87 8.83
CA ASP A 512 21.31 -10.07 9.54
C ASP A 512 20.52 -11.31 9.04
N ASP A 513 19.34 -11.11 8.44
CA ASP A 513 18.54 -12.14 7.78
C ASP A 513 18.81 -12.20 6.25
N TYR A 514 19.48 -13.27 5.79
CA TYR A 514 19.86 -13.45 4.37
C TYR A 514 18.69 -13.40 3.37
N THR A 515 17.45 -13.62 3.82
CA THR A 515 16.25 -13.57 2.98
C THR A 515 15.71 -12.16 2.72
N GLU A 516 16.15 -11.15 3.49
CA GLU A 516 15.59 -9.78 3.46
C GLU A 516 16.58 -8.70 2.97
N VAL A 517 17.63 -9.08 2.24
CA VAL A 517 18.67 -8.14 1.76
C VAL A 517 18.11 -7.02 0.87
N GLU A 518 17.11 -7.31 0.04
CA GLU A 518 16.43 -6.29 -0.78
C GLU A 518 15.68 -5.26 0.09
N VAL A 519 14.99 -5.73 1.14
CA VAL A 519 14.26 -4.89 2.10
C VAL A 519 15.25 -4.02 2.88
N SER A 520 16.39 -4.58 3.30
CA SER A 520 17.45 -3.83 3.97
C SER A 520 17.96 -2.65 3.13
N ASN A 521 18.15 -2.85 1.82
CA ASN A 521 18.57 -1.79 0.90
C ASN A 521 17.50 -0.70 0.73
N GLN A 522 16.23 -1.10 0.58
CA GLN A 522 15.11 -0.15 0.49
C GLN A 522 14.98 0.70 1.77
N LEU A 523 15.08 0.09 2.95
CA LEU A 523 15.04 0.81 4.22
C LEU A 523 16.20 1.81 4.36
N ARG A 524 17.37 1.47 3.82
CA ARG A 524 18.52 2.38 3.81
C ARG A 524 18.26 3.59 2.91
N GLU A 525 17.66 3.39 1.73
CA GLU A 525 17.22 4.46 0.83
C GLU A 525 16.19 5.38 1.52
N TYR A 526 15.18 4.82 2.18
CA TYR A 526 14.22 5.60 2.98
C TYR A 526 14.89 6.46 4.06
N ALA A 527 15.97 5.97 4.67
CA ALA A 527 16.75 6.72 5.66
C ALA A 527 17.67 7.79 5.04
N GLU A 528 18.01 7.70 3.74
CA GLU A 528 18.67 8.76 2.99
C GLU A 528 17.65 9.87 2.67
N ASP A 529 16.47 9.53 2.19
CA ASP A 529 15.42 10.49 1.84
C ASP A 529 15.04 11.40 3.02
N PHE A 530 14.74 10.81 4.19
CA PHE A 530 14.42 11.61 5.38
C PHE A 530 15.61 12.46 5.86
N ARG A 531 16.85 12.07 5.51
CA ARG A 531 18.03 12.86 5.82
C ARG A 531 18.10 14.11 4.98
N GLU A 532 17.84 14.00 3.69
CA GLU A 532 17.74 15.15 2.78
C GLU A 532 16.61 16.07 3.24
N CYS A 533 15.41 15.53 3.53
CA CYS A 533 14.31 16.30 4.10
C CYS A 533 14.70 17.05 5.39
N SER A 534 15.44 16.41 6.31
CA SER A 534 15.90 17.06 7.55
C SER A 534 16.91 18.17 7.31
N LEU A 535 17.76 18.03 6.28
CA LEU A 535 18.77 19.02 5.91
C LEU A 535 18.13 20.23 5.24
N ASP A 536 17.21 19.99 4.31
CA ASP A 536 16.49 21.04 3.60
C ASP A 536 15.63 21.87 4.57
N LEU A 537 14.95 21.19 5.51
CA LEU A 537 14.21 21.87 6.56
C LEU A 537 15.14 22.73 7.44
N LEU A 538 16.30 22.21 7.84
CA LEU A 538 17.26 22.96 8.65
C LEU A 538 17.82 24.17 7.89
N ASN A 539 18.16 23.99 6.60
CA ASN A 539 18.62 25.06 5.73
C ASN A 539 17.58 26.18 5.64
N HIS A 540 16.31 25.82 5.42
CA HIS A 540 15.22 26.77 5.31
C HIS A 540 14.99 27.53 6.62
N CYS A 541 14.93 26.83 7.75
CA CYS A 541 14.79 27.47 9.06
C CYS A 541 15.96 28.41 9.36
N TYR A 542 17.20 27.98 9.10
CA TYR A 542 18.40 28.77 9.37
C TYR A 542 18.50 30.02 8.48
N GLN A 543 18.03 29.94 7.24
CA GLN A 543 17.94 31.10 6.35
C GLN A 543 16.89 32.11 6.81
N GLN A 544 15.81 31.64 7.43
CA GLN A 544 14.73 32.50 7.90
C GLN A 544 15.06 33.20 9.23
N ASP A 545 15.54 32.46 10.23
CA ASP A 545 15.95 32.98 11.54
C ASP A 545 16.97 32.03 12.18
N ASP A 546 18.21 32.50 12.32
CA ASP A 546 19.30 31.72 12.88
C ASP A 546 19.16 31.48 14.39
N VAL A 547 18.74 32.50 15.15
CA VAL A 547 18.58 32.44 16.61
C VAL A 547 17.43 31.52 16.99
N MET A 548 16.28 31.63 16.31
CA MET A 548 15.12 30.78 16.58
C MET A 548 15.41 29.32 16.18
N THR A 549 16.14 29.11 15.07
CA THR A 549 16.57 27.77 14.66
C THR A 549 17.48 27.13 15.71
N MET A 550 18.44 27.89 16.27
CA MET A 550 19.28 27.39 17.35
C MET A 550 18.47 27.03 18.60
N LYS A 551 17.48 27.87 18.98
CA LYS A 551 16.56 27.56 20.08
C LYS A 551 15.77 26.28 19.81
N MET A 552 15.20 26.11 18.63
CA MET A 552 14.48 24.90 18.22
C MET A 552 15.36 23.65 18.34
N LEU A 553 16.64 23.73 17.93
CA LEU A 553 17.56 22.60 18.02
C LEU A 553 17.89 22.18 19.46
N THR A 554 17.86 23.15 20.39
CA THR A 554 18.14 22.95 21.82
C THR A 554 16.90 22.73 22.69
N ALA A 555 15.70 22.92 22.14
CA ALA A 555 14.46 22.74 22.88
C ALA A 555 14.30 21.28 23.31
N GLU A 556 13.83 21.07 24.54
CA GLU A 556 13.53 19.75 25.08
C GLU A 556 12.16 19.28 24.57
N LEU A 557 12.12 18.07 24.02
CA LEU A 557 10.92 17.52 23.41
C LEU A 557 10.31 16.43 24.32
N PRO A 558 9.22 16.71 25.05
CA PRO A 558 8.66 15.76 26.03
C PRO A 558 8.10 14.50 25.36
N ASN A 559 7.55 14.63 24.13
CA ASN A 559 7.01 13.50 23.39
C ASN A 559 8.09 12.53 22.87
N TRP A 560 9.33 13.01 22.75
CA TRP A 560 10.47 12.25 22.24
C TRP A 560 11.45 11.86 23.36
N GLY A 561 10.91 11.54 24.54
CA GLY A 561 11.70 11.06 25.67
C GLY A 561 12.58 12.13 26.30
N HIS A 562 12.16 13.41 26.24
CA HIS A 562 12.90 14.56 26.78
C HIS A 562 14.26 14.80 26.11
N HIS A 563 14.40 14.37 24.86
CA HIS A 563 15.59 14.62 24.04
C HIS A 563 15.46 15.95 23.28
N THR A 564 16.61 16.56 22.96
CA THR A 564 16.68 17.71 22.04
C THR A 564 16.86 17.24 20.60
N CYS A 565 16.49 18.06 19.61
CA CYS A 565 16.75 17.72 18.20
C CYS A 565 18.24 17.42 17.94
N LEU A 566 19.15 18.16 18.59
CA LEU A 566 20.59 17.91 18.48
C LEU A 566 20.99 16.54 19.02
N SER A 567 20.45 16.13 20.17
CA SER A 567 20.69 14.80 20.74
C SER A 567 20.12 13.68 19.86
N LEU A 568 18.92 13.87 19.29
CA LEU A 568 18.32 12.93 18.34
C LEU A 568 19.15 12.79 17.06
N ALA A 569 19.74 13.88 16.56
CA ALA A 569 20.62 13.85 15.40
C ALA A 569 21.88 13.01 15.64
N VAL A 570 22.43 13.06 16.86
CA VAL A 570 23.55 12.20 17.29
C VAL A 570 23.11 10.74 17.39
N ILE A 571 21.95 10.46 18.00
CA ILE A 571 21.38 9.10 18.10
C ILE A 571 21.16 8.49 16.71
N ALA A 572 20.63 9.28 15.76
CA ALA A 572 20.42 8.91 14.37
C ALA A 572 21.71 8.77 13.55
N ASN A 573 22.86 9.18 14.10
CA ASN A 573 24.15 9.27 13.42
C ASN A 573 24.02 10.04 12.09
N ASN A 574 23.37 11.21 12.14
CA ASN A 574 23.19 12.09 10.98
C ASN A 574 24.36 13.08 10.86
N LYS A 575 25.48 12.59 10.32
CA LYS A 575 26.73 13.38 10.21
C LYS A 575 26.57 14.64 9.36
N ARG A 576 25.78 14.59 8.29
CA ARG A 576 25.56 15.73 7.40
C ARG A 576 24.84 16.87 8.13
N LEU A 577 23.81 16.54 8.92
CA LEU A 577 23.08 17.55 9.70
C LEU A 577 23.95 18.14 10.80
N LEU A 578 24.74 17.32 11.48
CA LEU A 578 25.68 17.82 12.50
C LEU A 578 26.78 18.70 11.90
N ALA A 579 27.22 18.43 10.66
CA ALA A 579 28.20 19.24 9.95
C ALA A 579 27.63 20.56 9.40
N HIS A 580 26.31 20.75 9.45
CA HIS A 580 25.67 21.97 8.97
C HIS A 580 26.17 23.21 9.76
N PRO A 581 26.42 24.36 9.11
CA PRO A 581 26.95 25.56 9.77
C PRO A 581 26.18 25.99 11.01
N CYS A 582 24.83 25.92 11.00
CA CYS A 582 24.01 26.22 12.17
C CYS A 582 24.37 25.34 13.37
N CYS A 583 24.52 24.04 13.17
CA CYS A 583 24.88 23.11 14.24
C CYS A 583 26.31 23.33 14.74
N GLN A 584 27.25 23.66 13.84
CA GLN A 584 28.64 23.96 14.22
C GLN A 584 28.76 25.26 15.02
N VAL A 585 28.05 26.31 14.61
CA VAL A 585 27.97 27.57 15.36
C VAL A 585 27.33 27.32 16.73
N LEU A 586 26.22 26.58 16.78
CA LEU A 586 25.57 26.22 18.04
C LEU A 586 26.47 25.40 18.97
N LEU A 587 27.17 24.39 18.44
CA LEU A 587 28.11 23.59 19.22
C LEU A 587 29.29 24.44 19.73
N ALA A 588 29.79 25.37 18.92
CA ALA A 588 30.77 26.34 19.36
C ALA A 588 30.20 27.25 20.45
N GLU A 589 28.98 27.77 20.31
CA GLU A 589 28.33 28.58 21.35
C GLU A 589 28.18 27.83 22.66
N LEU A 590 27.76 26.55 22.61
CA LEU A 590 27.65 25.68 23.77
C LEU A 590 29.02 25.39 24.40
N TRP A 591 30.07 25.22 23.60
CA TRP A 591 31.44 25.05 24.07
C TRP A 591 31.97 26.31 24.79
N HIS A 592 31.74 27.49 24.23
CA HIS A 592 32.19 28.75 24.81
C HIS A 592 31.36 29.18 26.03
N GLY A 593 30.12 28.68 26.16
CA GLY A 593 29.22 28.98 27.26
C GLY A 593 29.01 30.49 27.43
N GLY A 594 29.26 30.99 28.64
CA GLY A 594 29.13 32.42 28.98
C GLY A 594 30.27 33.32 28.49
N LEU A 595 31.32 32.79 27.86
CA LEU A 595 32.46 33.58 27.40
C LEU A 595 32.23 34.08 25.96
N ARG A 596 32.72 35.30 25.66
CA ARG A 596 32.83 35.81 24.30
C ARG A 596 34.21 35.47 23.75
N PHE A 597 34.25 34.55 22.80
CA PHE A 597 35.50 34.13 22.20
C PHE A 597 35.97 35.11 21.12
N ARG A 598 37.15 35.69 21.31
CA ARG A 598 37.89 36.50 20.32
C ARG A 598 39.27 35.89 20.05
N SER A 599 39.99 36.40 19.04
CA SER A 599 41.40 36.00 18.83
C SER A 599 42.21 36.17 20.12
N GLN A 600 43.04 35.17 20.47
CA GLN A 600 43.85 35.03 21.70
C GLN A 600 43.11 34.62 23.01
N SER A 601 41.83 34.21 22.95
CA SER A 601 41.08 33.84 24.18
C SER A 601 41.59 32.58 24.88
N ASN A 602 42.18 31.61 24.16
CA ASN A 602 42.71 30.38 24.76
C ASN A 602 43.81 30.65 25.81
N ILE A 603 44.73 31.57 25.49
CA ILE A 603 45.83 31.93 26.40
C ILE A 603 45.27 32.66 27.62
N LYS A 604 44.29 33.56 27.43
CA LYS A 604 43.63 34.26 28.52
C LYS A 604 42.89 33.32 29.47
N VAL A 605 42.25 32.26 28.94
CA VAL A 605 41.59 31.23 29.75
C VAL A 605 42.64 30.44 30.56
N ILE A 606 43.75 30.02 29.95
CA ILE A 606 44.84 29.33 30.66
C ILE A 606 45.43 30.22 31.77
N LEU A 607 45.66 31.51 31.47
CA LEU A 607 46.16 32.50 32.42
C LEU A 607 45.17 32.71 33.58
N ALA A 608 43.86 32.76 33.29
CA ALA A 608 42.81 32.90 34.30
C ALA A 608 42.71 31.69 35.23
N VAL A 609 43.00 30.48 34.73
CA VAL A 609 43.08 29.27 35.55
C VAL A 609 44.34 29.29 36.43
N LEU A 610 45.49 29.73 35.91
CA LEU A 610 46.76 29.78 36.65
C LEU A 610 46.84 30.96 37.63
N PHE A 611 46.20 32.09 37.32
CA PHE A 611 46.21 33.31 38.11
C PHE A 611 44.79 33.94 38.15
N PRO A 612 43.98 33.63 39.18
CA PRO A 612 42.56 34.01 39.27
C PRO A 612 42.22 35.49 39.01
N PRO A 613 43.04 36.50 39.39
CA PRO A 613 42.73 37.90 39.12
C PRO A 613 42.62 38.24 37.62
N THR A 614 43.26 37.45 36.74
CA THR A 614 43.19 37.68 35.28
C THR A 614 41.85 37.31 34.65
N ILE A 615 40.91 36.74 35.42
CA ILE A 615 39.53 36.51 34.98
C ILE A 615 38.81 37.80 34.57
N LEU A 616 39.19 38.95 35.16
CA LEU A 616 38.61 40.25 34.83
C LEU A 616 38.97 40.74 33.41
N LEU A 617 39.98 40.13 32.78
CA LEU A 617 40.41 40.43 31.41
C LEU A 617 39.65 39.59 30.35
N LEU A 618 38.76 38.69 30.80
CA LEU A 618 37.91 37.89 29.93
C LEU A 618 36.60 38.63 29.64
N ASP A 619 36.23 38.65 28.35
CA ASP A 619 34.96 39.20 27.92
C ASP A 619 33.85 38.16 28.16
N PHE A 620 32.89 38.49 29.02
CA PHE A 620 31.71 37.65 29.24
C PHE A 620 30.52 38.12 28.38
N LYS A 621 29.70 37.17 27.93
CA LYS A 621 28.38 37.47 27.36
C LYS A 621 27.54 38.10 28.47
N LYS A 622 26.96 39.29 28.24
CA LYS A 622 26.06 39.93 29.20
C LYS A 622 24.89 38.98 29.48
N PRO A 623 24.44 38.81 30.75
CA PRO A 623 23.25 38.02 31.03
C PRO A 623 22.06 38.70 30.37
N THR A 624 21.47 38.04 29.38
CA THR A 624 20.22 38.48 28.76
C THR A 624 19.09 38.19 29.74
N TYR A 625 18.88 39.06 30.73
CA TYR A 625 17.59 39.13 31.40
C TYR A 625 16.59 39.66 30.37
N PRO A 626 15.43 39.03 30.14
CA PRO A 626 14.42 39.61 29.29
C PRO A 626 13.86 40.85 30.00
N THR A 627 14.36 42.03 29.64
CA THR A 627 13.75 43.30 30.03
C THR A 627 12.40 43.39 29.33
N LYS A 628 11.31 43.18 30.07
CA LYS A 628 9.97 43.61 29.64
C LYS A 628 9.99 45.14 29.52
N THR A 629 10.25 45.68 28.33
CA THR A 629 9.80 47.03 27.99
C THR A 629 8.31 46.97 27.70
N ARG A 630 7.53 47.16 28.76
CA ARG A 630 6.11 47.49 28.70
C ARG A 630 5.97 48.89 28.09
N LYS A 631 5.68 48.98 26.79
CA LYS A 631 4.82 49.98 26.14
C LYS A 631 4.75 49.66 24.64
N GLU A 632 3.54 49.71 24.11
CA GLU A 632 3.13 49.40 22.72
C GLU A 632 2.84 47.92 22.43
N LEU A 633 1.72 47.41 22.96
CA LEU A 633 0.55 47.05 22.15
C LEU A 633 -0.61 46.69 23.09
N SER A 634 -1.58 47.59 23.23
CA SER A 634 -2.87 47.31 23.83
C SER A 634 -3.83 46.76 22.77
N SER A 635 -4.70 45.83 23.18
CA SER A 635 -5.70 45.03 22.44
C SER A 635 -5.11 43.73 21.87
N THR A 636 -5.50 42.52 22.27
CA THR A 636 -6.66 42.00 23.03
C THR A 636 -6.30 40.63 23.62
N ALA A 637 -6.83 40.33 24.81
CA ALA A 637 -6.80 39.02 25.48
C ALA A 637 -7.62 37.96 24.69
N ASP A 638 -7.51 36.64 24.83
CA ASP A 638 -7.30 35.75 25.99
C ASP A 638 -6.72 34.39 25.55
N SER A 639 -5.86 33.77 26.37
CA SER A 639 -6.00 32.41 26.92
C SER A 639 -4.65 31.90 27.45
N GLU A 640 -4.67 31.62 28.75
CA GLU A 640 -3.56 31.17 29.58
C GLU A 640 -3.34 29.66 29.41
N ASP A 641 -2.08 29.27 29.23
CA ASP A 641 -1.42 28.11 29.88
C ASP A 641 0.01 28.02 29.32
N SER A 642 0.90 28.85 29.87
CA SER A 642 2.35 28.76 29.63
C SER A 642 3.02 28.40 30.94
N GLU A 643 3.31 27.11 31.13
CA GLU A 643 4.23 26.67 32.17
C GLU A 643 5.60 27.33 31.93
N GLU A 644 6.05 28.10 32.91
CA GLU A 644 7.38 28.71 32.95
C GLU A 644 8.48 27.65 32.86
N ILE A 645 9.14 27.53 31.71
CA ILE A 645 10.38 26.75 31.58
C ILE A 645 11.52 27.57 32.22
N LYS A 646 11.80 27.27 33.49
CA LYS A 646 13.02 27.73 34.17
C LYS A 646 14.24 27.23 33.41
N PHE A 647 15.09 28.16 32.97
CA PHE A 647 16.38 27.88 32.36
C PHE A 647 17.33 27.28 33.40
N ASN A 648 17.26 25.96 33.59
CA ASN A 648 18.07 25.25 34.57
C ASN A 648 19.35 24.72 33.89
N GLY A 649 20.48 25.40 34.11
CA GLY A 649 21.81 24.97 33.64
C GLY A 649 22.25 23.59 34.16
N SER A 650 21.54 22.99 35.12
CA SER A 650 21.80 21.63 35.61
C SER A 650 21.31 20.54 34.64
N VAL A 651 20.20 20.76 33.91
CA VAL A 651 19.64 19.79 32.95
C VAL A 651 20.51 19.73 31.69
N PHE A 652 21.06 20.89 31.27
CA PHE A 652 22.03 21.01 30.19
C PHE A 652 23.31 20.17 30.42
N ASN A 653 23.82 20.16 31.66
CA ASN A 653 25.00 19.37 32.02
C ASN A 653 24.74 17.85 32.00
N ILE A 654 23.52 17.40 32.28
CA ILE A 654 23.16 15.97 32.26
C ILE A 654 23.06 15.46 30.82
N SER A 655 22.49 16.26 29.91
CA SER A 655 22.35 15.92 28.48
C SER A 655 23.70 16.00 27.73
N LEU A 656 24.55 16.99 28.02
CA LEU A 656 25.91 17.03 27.47
C LEU A 656 26.78 15.88 27.97
N ASN A 657 26.68 15.50 29.25
CA ASN A 657 27.42 14.35 29.78
C ASN A 657 26.99 13.02 29.14
N SER A 658 25.73 12.87 28.71
CA SER A 658 25.29 11.68 27.96
C SER A 658 25.87 11.68 26.54
N ILE A 659 25.92 12.83 25.87
CA ILE A 659 26.54 13.04 24.54
C ILE A 659 28.06 12.77 24.59
N PHE A 660 28.76 13.31 25.60
CA PHE A 660 30.20 13.07 25.79
C PHE A 660 30.51 11.61 26.18
N ARG A 661 29.66 10.95 26.99
CA ARG A 661 29.81 9.51 27.28
C ARG A 661 29.57 8.63 26.04
N ALA A 662 28.59 8.95 25.21
CA ALA A 662 28.32 8.23 23.96
C ALA A 662 29.48 8.37 22.96
N ASN A 663 30.04 9.59 22.82
CA ASN A 663 31.21 9.84 21.99
C ASN A 663 32.49 9.18 22.55
N ALA A 664 32.67 9.12 23.87
CA ALA A 664 33.78 8.40 24.49
C ALA A 664 33.69 6.88 24.28
N GLN A 665 32.48 6.29 24.31
CA GLN A 665 32.27 4.88 24.00
C GLN A 665 32.52 4.54 22.52
N LEU A 666 32.16 5.45 21.61
CA LEU A 666 32.46 5.35 20.18
C LEU A 666 33.97 5.49 19.89
N ALA A 667 34.64 6.45 20.54
CA ALA A 667 36.10 6.62 20.44
C ALA A 667 36.86 5.40 20.98
N ASN A 668 36.41 4.82 22.10
CA ASN A 668 36.99 3.60 22.67
C ASN A 668 36.78 2.36 21.79
N ARG A 669 35.66 2.28 21.04
CA ARG A 669 35.45 1.22 20.04
C ARG A 669 36.30 1.42 18.77
N PHE A 670 36.58 2.67 18.38
CA PHE A 670 37.48 2.98 17.29
C PHE A 670 38.94 2.68 17.65
N LEU A 671 39.41 3.06 18.84
CA LEU A 671 40.77 2.79 19.31
C LEU A 671 41.07 1.29 19.50
N ARG A 672 40.06 0.47 19.83
CA ARG A 672 40.19 -1.00 19.89
C ARG A 672 40.21 -1.69 18.51
N ARG A 673 39.77 -1.02 17.43
CA ARG A 673 39.86 -1.55 16.06
C ARG A 673 41.16 -1.17 15.35
N SER A 674 41.88 -0.16 15.85
CA SER A 674 43.10 0.36 15.22
C SER A 674 44.40 -0.27 15.73
N THR A 675 44.36 -1.20 16.69
CA THR A 675 45.54 -1.85 17.27
C THR A 675 45.64 -3.30 16.81
N VAL A 676 45.98 -3.49 15.53
CA VAL A 676 46.62 -4.73 15.07
C VAL A 676 48.11 -4.54 15.32
N THR A 677 48.63 -5.12 16.40
CA THR A 677 50.07 -5.23 16.63
C THR A 677 50.62 -6.33 15.72
N VAL A 678 51.28 -5.93 14.63
CA VAL A 678 52.17 -6.77 13.81
C VAL A 678 53.55 -6.79 14.50
N PRO A 679 54.22 -7.95 14.66
CA PRO A 679 55.57 -7.99 15.23
C PRO A 679 56.62 -7.47 14.22
N PRO A 680 57.78 -6.97 14.67
CA PRO A 680 58.78 -6.34 13.79
C PRO A 680 59.59 -7.37 12.97
N PRO A 681 60.24 -6.94 11.87
CA PRO A 681 60.99 -7.83 10.99
C PRO A 681 62.43 -8.00 11.49
N GLU A 682 62.93 -9.23 11.57
CA GLU A 682 64.35 -9.49 11.81
C GLU A 682 65.09 -9.80 10.49
N LEU A 683 66.22 -9.11 10.34
CA LEU A 683 67.17 -9.21 9.26
C LEU A 683 67.88 -10.57 9.25
N PHE A 684 68.10 -11.11 8.05
CA PHE A 684 69.09 -12.16 7.78
C PHE A 684 70.52 -11.62 7.97
N ILE A 685 71.30 -12.29 8.82
CA ILE A 685 72.78 -12.31 8.78
C ILE A 685 73.26 -13.76 8.95
N GLU A 686 74.20 -14.14 8.09
CA GLU A 686 74.83 -15.46 7.93
C GLU A 686 75.83 -15.85 9.04
N SER A 687 75.94 -17.18 9.21
CA SER A 687 77.13 -17.99 9.57
C SER A 687 77.69 -17.94 11.01
N THR A 688 77.70 -19.10 11.69
CA THR A 688 78.89 -19.95 11.95
C THR A 688 78.64 -21.06 13.00
N GLU A 689 79.13 -22.26 12.68
CA GLU A 689 79.70 -23.31 13.55
C GLU A 689 78.90 -24.08 14.64
N ASN A 690 78.62 -25.35 14.30
CA ASN A 690 79.15 -26.60 14.88
C ASN A 690 78.95 -27.01 16.37
N ARG A 691 78.37 -28.22 16.51
CA ARG A 691 78.79 -29.42 17.30
C ARG A 691 77.99 -29.91 18.52
N ASN A 692 77.57 -31.18 18.38
CA ASN A 692 77.37 -32.29 19.36
C ASN A 692 76.10 -32.21 20.23
N SER A 693 75.30 -33.25 20.51
CA SER A 693 75.46 -34.73 20.58
C SER A 693 74.03 -35.37 20.66
N ILE A 694 73.67 -36.45 19.94
CA ILE A 694 73.69 -37.89 20.34
C ILE A 694 72.85 -38.15 21.63
N LEU A 695 71.83 -39.03 21.79
CA LEU A 695 71.54 -40.42 21.32
C LEU A 695 70.06 -40.83 21.63
N SER A 696 69.57 -41.86 20.89
CA SER A 696 68.64 -42.97 21.26
C SER A 696 67.15 -42.70 21.55
N ASN A 697 66.17 -43.54 21.21
CA ASN A 697 66.11 -44.83 20.50
C ASN A 697 64.62 -45.15 20.16
N GLU A 698 64.42 -45.89 19.06
CA GLU A 698 63.49 -47.04 18.84
C GLU A 698 61.96 -46.90 19.06
N SER A 699 61.06 -47.61 18.38
CA SER A 699 60.91 -48.23 17.04
C SER A 699 59.53 -48.94 17.03
N ASP A 700 59.01 -49.23 15.81
CA ASP A 700 58.12 -50.37 15.47
C ASP A 700 56.61 -50.29 15.83
N HIS A 701 55.63 -50.77 15.04
CA HIS A 701 55.49 -51.24 13.65
C HIS A 701 53.99 -51.62 13.42
N LEU A 702 53.48 -51.44 12.18
CA LEU A 702 52.55 -52.33 11.40
C LEU A 702 51.12 -52.64 11.95
N LEU A 703 50.03 -52.96 11.20
CA LEU A 703 49.66 -53.25 9.80
C LEU A 703 48.10 -53.24 9.69
N ALA A 704 47.55 -52.77 8.55
CA ALA A 704 46.55 -53.39 7.63
C ALA A 704 45.49 -54.40 8.17
N THR A 705 44.22 -54.53 7.76
CA THR A 705 43.43 -54.27 6.53
C THR A 705 41.93 -54.64 6.80
N PRO A 706 40.97 -54.48 5.85
CA PRO A 706 39.52 -54.29 6.07
C PRO A 706 38.63 -55.54 5.80
N MET A 707 37.32 -55.52 6.14
CA MET A 707 36.21 -56.22 5.44
C MET A 707 34.80 -55.80 5.96
N THR A 708 33.82 -55.80 5.05
CA THR A 708 32.37 -55.47 5.10
C THR A 708 31.49 -56.70 5.51
N PRO A 709 30.13 -56.76 5.36
CA PRO A 709 28.98 -55.86 5.69
C PRO A 709 27.76 -56.53 6.44
N GLU A 710 26.82 -55.70 6.92
CA GLU A 710 25.32 -55.86 7.02
C GLU A 710 24.64 -56.81 8.05
N PRO A 711 23.30 -56.70 8.37
CA PRO A 711 22.24 -55.73 7.97
C PRO A 711 21.21 -55.28 9.09
N ILE A 712 20.17 -54.50 8.67
CA ILE A 712 18.73 -54.51 9.08
C ILE A 712 18.11 -53.22 9.70
N MET A 713 17.35 -52.53 8.82
CA MET A 713 16.01 -51.86 8.94
C MET A 713 15.85 -50.59 9.81
N VAL A 714 15.61 -49.38 9.28
CA VAL A 714 14.56 -48.81 8.38
C VAL A 714 13.21 -48.51 9.07
N TYR A 715 12.91 -47.21 9.19
CA TYR A 715 11.61 -46.54 8.94
C TYR A 715 11.96 -45.09 8.50
N MET A 716 12.09 -44.78 7.20
CA MET A 716 11.07 -44.34 6.21
C MET A 716 10.24 -43.10 6.59
N GLY A 717 10.37 -42.04 5.78
CA GLY A 717 9.64 -40.77 5.86
C GLY A 717 10.14 -39.71 4.85
N GLU A 718 9.86 -39.99 3.58
CA GLU A 718 10.31 -39.41 2.29
C GLU A 718 10.43 -37.87 2.10
N LYS A 719 11.52 -37.49 1.41
CA LYS A 719 11.72 -36.22 0.69
C LYS A 719 11.27 -36.37 -0.77
N LYS A 720 10.53 -35.39 -1.30
CA LYS A 720 10.30 -35.23 -2.75
C LYS A 720 11.44 -34.48 -3.41
N SER A 721 11.92 -35.08 -4.50
CA SER A 721 12.99 -34.68 -5.42
C SER A 721 12.60 -33.49 -6.31
N VAL A 722 13.53 -32.54 -6.47
CA VAL A 722 13.56 -31.53 -7.53
C VAL A 722 14.49 -32.05 -8.63
N GLN A 723 13.96 -32.29 -9.83
CA GLN A 723 14.74 -32.59 -11.03
C GLN A 723 15.16 -31.28 -11.70
N ILE A 724 16.47 -31.13 -11.90
CA ILE A 724 17.10 -30.08 -12.71
C ILE A 724 17.23 -30.64 -14.13
N LEU A 725 16.54 -30.04 -15.09
CA LEU A 725 16.65 -30.35 -16.52
C LEU A 725 17.73 -29.46 -17.14
N THR A 726 18.82 -30.08 -17.58
CA THR A 726 19.80 -29.54 -18.53
C THR A 726 19.32 -29.77 -19.97
N PRO A 727 19.41 -28.81 -20.91
CA PRO A 727 19.28 -29.12 -22.33
C PRO A 727 20.65 -29.40 -22.97
N LYS A 728 20.71 -30.49 -23.74
CA LYS A 728 21.79 -30.88 -24.65
C LYS A 728 21.71 -30.09 -25.97
N LYS A 729 22.88 -29.85 -26.57
CA LYS A 729 23.16 -29.38 -27.94
C LYS A 729 22.65 -30.37 -29.01
N ASP A 730 22.31 -29.83 -30.19
CA ASP A 730 22.78 -30.22 -31.54
C ASP A 730 22.14 -29.22 -32.56
N GLU A 731 22.92 -28.29 -33.11
CA GLU A 731 23.48 -28.25 -34.48
C GLU A 731 22.51 -27.83 -35.60
N LYS A 732 22.74 -26.62 -36.17
CA LYS A 732 23.06 -26.40 -37.59
C LYS A 732 23.48 -24.95 -37.89
N CYS A 733 24.51 -24.83 -38.73
CA CYS A 733 25.15 -23.65 -39.32
C CYS A 733 24.16 -22.76 -40.10
N GLU A 734 24.39 -21.47 -40.38
CA GLU A 734 25.44 -20.92 -41.26
C GLU A 734 25.42 -19.35 -41.22
N GLU A 735 26.59 -18.74 -41.50
CA GLU A 735 26.83 -17.38 -42.06
C GLU A 735 26.48 -16.12 -41.20
N VAL A 736 27.20 -15.00 -41.13
CA VAL A 736 28.36 -14.41 -41.86
C VAL A 736 28.82 -13.14 -41.09
N ASP A 737 30.12 -12.82 -41.20
CA ASP A 737 30.86 -11.55 -41.02
C ASP A 737 30.96 -10.76 -39.68
N ASP A 738 32.12 -10.90 -39.03
CA ASP A 738 33.25 -9.96 -38.99
C ASP A 738 33.13 -8.47 -38.54
N ILE A 739 34.06 -8.10 -37.64
CA ILE A 739 34.69 -6.78 -37.36
C ILE A 739 33.93 -5.72 -36.51
N PHE A 740 34.37 -5.49 -35.25
CA PHE A 740 35.20 -4.33 -34.86
C PHE A 740 35.54 -4.31 -33.35
N ILE A 741 36.85 -4.29 -33.10
CA ILE A 741 37.51 -4.06 -31.81
C ILE A 741 37.81 -2.57 -31.66
N ARG A 742 37.80 -2.08 -30.40
CA ARG A 742 38.61 -1.01 -29.76
C ARG A 742 37.94 0.31 -29.31
N ASN A 743 38.23 0.56 -28.01
CA ASN A 743 38.66 1.80 -27.36
C ASN A 743 37.61 2.78 -26.83
N PHE A 744 37.62 2.95 -25.50
CA PHE A 744 37.50 4.27 -24.87
C PHE A 744 38.49 4.40 -23.72
N SER A 745 39.46 5.30 -23.91
CA SER A 745 40.33 5.84 -22.86
C SER A 745 40.42 7.36 -23.06
N VAL A 746 39.99 8.08 -22.02
CA VAL A 746 40.45 9.38 -21.51
C VAL A 746 40.64 10.55 -22.48
N ALA A 747 39.96 11.67 -22.21
CA ALA A 747 40.43 12.99 -22.59
C ALA A 747 40.17 14.03 -21.49
N SER A 748 41.24 14.79 -21.22
CA SER A 748 41.38 15.91 -20.28
C SER A 748 41.41 17.23 -21.07
N SER A 749 40.99 18.30 -20.39
CA SER A 749 41.46 19.70 -20.46
C SER A 749 41.17 20.60 -21.68
N ARG A 750 40.49 21.72 -21.35
CA ARG A 750 40.78 23.15 -21.61
C ARG A 750 41.04 23.63 -23.06
N GLN A 751 40.14 24.50 -23.52
CA GLN A 751 40.31 25.88 -24.06
C GLN A 751 38.92 26.28 -24.58
N GLY A 752 38.34 27.45 -24.34
CA GLY A 752 38.89 28.80 -24.48
C GLY A 752 38.20 29.47 -25.67
N ASN A 753 37.20 30.33 -25.36
CA ASN A 753 36.63 31.45 -26.14
C ASN A 753 36.80 31.48 -27.68
N THR A 754 35.69 31.62 -28.43
CA THR A 754 35.23 32.90 -29.04
C THR A 754 34.03 32.72 -30.00
N VAL A 755 32.91 33.36 -29.64
CA VAL A 755 31.97 34.24 -30.40
C VAL A 755 31.55 33.95 -31.86
N LYS A 756 30.23 34.14 -32.09
CA LYS A 756 29.42 34.41 -33.31
C LYS A 756 28.84 33.16 -33.98
N PHE A 757 27.53 32.95 -34.11
CA PHE A 757 26.29 33.74 -33.94
C PHE A 757 25.25 32.93 -33.14
#